data_AF-A0A1G6HJR8-F1
#
_entry.id   AF-A0A1G6HJR8-F1
#
_cell.length_a   1.000
_cell.length_b   1.000
_cell.length_c   1.000
_cell.angle_alpha   90.00
_cell.angle_beta   90.00
_cell.angle_gamma   90.00
#
_symmetry.space_group_name_H-M   'P 1'
#
loop_
_entity.id
_entity.type
_entity.pdbx_description
1 polymer ?
#
loop_
_entity_poly.entity_id
_entity_poly.type
_entity_poly.pdbx_seq_one_letter_code
_entity_poly.pdbx_strand_id
1 'polypeptide(L)'
;MKDDALKAIADEAAKVSKDIDADATLDNATKAVQKDNVAKEVTKATESIKAATDKQAVDDATKAGITAIDAQHVSGAKTVPVLKDDALQAIADEAAKVSEAIDADVTLDNATKATQKNNVAKEATKATDNIKAATDKQAVDDATKAGVEAIDAQHISGSKTVDVLKDDALKAIADEAAKVSKAIDADATLDNATKAVQKDNVAKAAAQATENVKSATDKQTVADMTAAGIQAIDAQHVPGTKTIAVLKDEALQAIADEAAAVKATIDQDVTLDNVAKATQKHNVDVEAQQAVTAIKAANDAQGIQDATAAGIKAIDAQYVPGQPLQKQQDQAKTAIDQEAQLVKDLIAKDPTLTDGQKADQTKAIDEVVINAKKLVDQATNAQGVKDATDQAKKDIHNQYQPGGSLVEQQNIAKSVIDQEAQKVKNQIAKDPTLTDSQKADQTKAVDDATLHAKQTIDSASNAQDVKNATTQGIAAIDSQYQPGTALSAQQTSALHAIEREAAKIKGQIDADVTLDDAAKNLQKANVDKEVKQAADAINSATDAQTIVNATSAGIKAIDAQYVPGTTALVDQQKAALQRIEDEAAAIKAVISQDKTLDNAAKEIQRANVDREAKKAHDSIKAATNAQGVKVATEAGIKAIDAQYVPGTTTLADQQKAAVQLIANEGARVKGEIDRDPTLDDAEKAVQKANVDREVQQATANINTTTDAQGVKNATADGVKAINAQHVSGTKSVDNLKHDANTAIDNEAAKVKQEIANDSTLDDATKQIQTNNVDQEAVKAKSAINAAIDKQGVANAQVAGIQAIDAQHVPGKPSAKVPEPVTPVIKPTSTKPAALPQTAKLTSDNTGKEAAVLASVLMTAGLFLGAKPKKREDEE
;
A
#
# COMPACT_ATOMS: atom_id res chain seq x y z
N MET A 1 -161.73 147.83 52.14
CA MET A 1 -160.51 148.67 52.05
C MET A 1 -159.29 147.94 52.59
N LYS A 2 -159.16 147.71 53.91
CA LYS A 2 -158.00 146.95 54.43
C LYS A 2 -157.94 145.52 53.91
N ASP A 3 -159.07 144.84 53.76
CA ASP A 3 -159.10 143.45 53.28
C ASP A 3 -158.71 143.34 51.79
N ASP A 4 -159.10 144.32 50.96
CA ASP A 4 -158.73 144.39 49.54
C ASP A 4 -157.21 144.60 49.38
N ALA A 5 -156.63 145.47 50.22
CA ALA A 5 -155.20 145.71 50.31
C ALA A 5 -154.41 144.45 50.70
N LEU A 6 -154.89 143.71 51.71
CA LEU A 6 -154.27 142.44 52.12
C LEU A 6 -154.32 141.38 51.02
N LYS A 7 -155.37 141.33 50.21
CA LYS A 7 -155.46 140.41 49.07
C LYS A 7 -154.39 140.70 48.01
N ALA A 8 -154.15 141.96 47.69
CA ALA A 8 -153.18 142.35 46.66
C ALA A 8 -151.74 141.89 46.99
N ILE A 9 -151.35 141.95 48.27
CA ILE A 9 -150.07 141.44 48.77
C ILE A 9 -149.91 139.93 48.56
N ALA A 10 -150.97 139.16 48.82
CA ALA A 10 -150.96 137.71 48.66
C ALA A 10 -150.92 137.29 47.18
N ASP A 11 -151.65 138.01 46.32
CA ASP A 11 -151.64 137.77 44.86
C ASP A 11 -150.24 138.02 44.26
N GLU A 12 -149.54 139.09 44.66
CA GLU A 12 -148.21 139.41 44.15
C GLU A 12 -147.16 138.37 44.56
N ALA A 13 -147.19 137.90 45.81
CA ALA A 13 -146.25 136.90 46.29
C ALA A 13 -146.38 135.54 45.58
N ALA A 14 -147.60 135.19 45.18
CA ALA A 14 -147.86 134.02 44.37
C ALA A 14 -147.28 134.16 42.95
N LYS A 15 -147.29 135.38 42.37
CA LYS A 15 -146.62 135.68 41.09
C LYS A 15 -145.10 135.54 41.23
N VAL A 16 -144.47 136.28 42.13
CA VAL A 16 -143.00 136.31 42.26
C VAL A 16 -142.41 134.93 42.60
N SER A 17 -143.08 134.15 43.45
CA SER A 17 -142.64 132.78 43.75
C SER A 17 -142.64 131.86 42.51
N LYS A 18 -143.59 132.10 41.58
CA LYS A 18 -143.70 131.37 40.32
C LYS A 18 -142.67 131.84 39.30
N ASP A 19 -142.34 133.12 39.28
CA ASP A 19 -141.30 133.69 38.43
C ASP A 19 -139.91 133.15 38.83
N ILE A 20 -139.65 133.01 40.14
CA ILE A 20 -138.45 132.34 40.68
C ILE A 20 -138.40 130.85 40.27
N ASP A 21 -139.53 130.13 40.32
CA ASP A 21 -139.59 128.73 39.87
C ASP A 21 -139.30 128.58 38.37
N ALA A 22 -139.85 129.48 37.57
CA ALA A 22 -139.67 129.50 36.12
C ALA A 22 -138.25 129.91 35.69
N ASP A 23 -137.45 130.51 36.57
CA ASP A 23 -136.14 131.03 36.21
C ASP A 23 -135.11 129.91 35.96
N ALA A 24 -134.86 129.58 34.69
CA ALA A 24 -133.90 128.55 34.29
C ALA A 24 -132.43 128.90 34.61
N THR A 25 -132.12 130.15 35.00
CA THR A 25 -130.75 130.59 35.34
C THR A 25 -130.38 130.32 36.79
N LEU A 26 -131.38 130.05 37.65
CA LEU A 26 -131.19 129.70 39.05
C LEU A 26 -131.15 128.17 39.22
N ASP A 27 -130.19 127.67 39.99
CA ASP A 27 -130.25 126.30 40.50
C ASP A 27 -131.30 126.18 41.62
N ASN A 28 -131.66 124.93 41.94
CA ASN A 28 -132.73 124.63 42.90
C ASN A 28 -132.45 125.19 44.30
N ALA A 29 -131.17 125.28 44.69
CA ALA A 29 -130.76 125.88 45.96
C ALA A 29 -131.04 127.39 45.98
N THR A 30 -130.67 128.10 44.92
CA THR A 30 -130.86 129.56 44.82
C THR A 30 -132.35 129.93 44.70
N LYS A 31 -133.14 129.13 43.98
CA LYS A 31 -134.61 129.29 43.90
C LYS A 31 -135.28 129.21 45.27
N ALA A 32 -134.87 128.25 46.11
CA ALA A 32 -135.44 128.07 47.44
C ALA A 32 -135.22 129.31 48.33
N VAL A 33 -134.02 129.90 48.29
CA VAL A 33 -133.66 131.09 49.07
C VAL A 33 -134.52 132.31 48.69
N GLN A 34 -134.74 132.55 47.39
CA GLN A 34 -135.48 133.73 46.95
C GLN A 34 -136.96 133.69 47.36
N LYS A 35 -137.62 132.52 47.26
CA LYS A 35 -139.03 132.39 47.69
C LYS A 35 -139.21 132.56 49.21
N ASP A 36 -138.24 132.12 50.00
CA ASP A 36 -138.28 132.31 51.45
C ASP A 36 -138.24 133.81 51.82
N ASN A 37 -137.62 134.66 50.99
CA ASN A 37 -137.65 136.10 51.16
C ASN A 37 -138.97 136.74 50.68
N VAL A 38 -139.58 136.24 49.59
CA VAL A 38 -140.94 136.64 49.16
C VAL A 38 -141.93 136.54 50.33
N ALA A 39 -141.91 135.41 51.06
CA ALA A 39 -142.79 135.17 52.20
C ALA A 39 -142.55 136.13 53.40
N LYS A 40 -141.31 136.61 53.59
CA LYS A 40 -140.98 137.58 54.65
C LYS A 40 -141.56 138.95 54.36
N GLU A 41 -141.43 139.45 53.13
CA GLU A 41 -141.95 140.78 52.77
C GLU A 41 -143.50 140.82 52.71
N VAL A 42 -144.18 139.71 52.38
CA VAL A 42 -145.64 139.54 52.56
C VAL A 42 -146.10 139.83 53.98
N THR A 43 -145.37 139.30 54.96
CA THR A 43 -145.71 139.43 56.39
C THR A 43 -145.61 140.89 56.82
N LYS A 44 -144.51 141.53 56.46
CA LYS A 44 -144.21 142.96 56.68
C LYS A 44 -145.27 143.90 56.09
N ALA A 45 -145.69 143.62 54.86
CA ALA A 45 -146.72 144.38 54.17
C ALA A 45 -148.09 144.24 54.85
N THR A 46 -148.43 143.01 55.24
CA THR A 46 -149.68 142.67 55.95
C THR A 46 -149.82 143.44 57.27
N GLU A 47 -148.75 143.55 58.06
CA GLU A 47 -148.73 144.31 59.31
C GLU A 47 -148.92 145.81 59.06
N SER A 48 -148.21 146.36 58.07
CA SER A 48 -148.29 147.77 57.70
C SER A 48 -149.72 148.19 57.28
N ILE A 49 -150.40 147.37 56.47
CA ILE A 49 -151.79 147.59 56.05
C ILE A 49 -152.75 147.57 57.25
N LYS A 50 -152.53 146.68 58.23
CA LYS A 50 -153.36 146.61 59.44
C LYS A 50 -153.18 147.84 60.33
N ALA A 51 -151.97 148.39 60.44
CA ALA A 51 -151.66 149.54 61.30
C ALA A 51 -152.26 150.87 60.83
N ALA A 52 -152.54 151.03 59.53
CA ALA A 52 -153.05 152.26 58.93
C ALA A 52 -154.35 152.79 59.59
N THR A 53 -154.37 154.06 60.01
CA THR A 53 -155.51 154.68 60.71
C THR A 53 -156.51 155.38 59.79
N ASP A 54 -156.14 155.63 58.55
CA ASP A 54 -156.96 156.26 57.51
C ASP A 54 -156.80 155.54 56.16
N LYS A 55 -157.54 156.01 55.14
CA LYS A 55 -157.52 155.43 53.78
C LYS A 55 -156.14 155.55 53.11
N GLN A 56 -155.47 156.69 53.25
CA GLN A 56 -154.22 156.96 52.53
C GLN A 56 -153.12 156.01 53.02
N ALA A 57 -153.01 155.84 54.34
CA ALA A 57 -152.05 154.93 54.94
C ALA A 57 -152.25 153.45 54.54
N VAL A 58 -153.47 153.02 54.20
CA VAL A 58 -153.73 151.66 53.68
C VAL A 58 -153.18 151.50 52.27
N ASP A 59 -153.45 152.47 51.38
CA ASP A 59 -153.03 152.40 49.98
C ASP A 59 -151.50 152.46 49.86
N ASP A 60 -150.83 153.33 50.64
CA ASP A 60 -149.37 153.46 50.67
C ASP A 60 -148.68 152.20 51.21
N ALA A 61 -149.20 151.61 52.29
CA ALA A 61 -148.68 150.36 52.85
C ALA A 61 -148.79 149.17 51.87
N THR A 62 -149.88 149.12 51.10
CA THR A 62 -150.09 148.10 50.05
C THR A 62 -149.05 148.24 48.95
N LYS A 63 -148.84 149.46 48.45
CA LYS A 63 -147.93 149.74 47.34
C LYS A 63 -146.47 149.46 47.70
N ALA A 64 -146.06 149.82 48.90
CA ALA A 64 -144.74 149.50 49.44
C ALA A 64 -144.52 147.98 49.55
N GLY A 65 -145.53 147.25 50.03
CA GLY A 65 -145.49 145.79 50.17
C GLY A 65 -145.32 145.05 48.84
N ILE A 66 -146.13 145.36 47.83
CA ILE A 66 -146.01 144.81 46.46
C ILE A 66 -144.57 144.99 45.93
N THR A 67 -144.03 146.21 46.07
CA THR A 67 -142.69 146.56 45.57
C THR A 67 -141.58 145.74 46.25
N ALA A 68 -141.69 145.49 47.56
CA ALA A 68 -140.70 144.72 48.32
C ALA A 68 -140.72 143.22 48.00
N ILE A 69 -141.90 142.71 47.60
CA ILE A 69 -142.14 141.33 47.19
C ILE A 69 -141.56 141.06 45.80
N ASP A 70 -141.85 141.92 44.81
CA ASP A 70 -141.27 141.87 43.45
C ASP A 70 -139.74 141.83 43.47
N ALA A 71 -139.12 142.61 44.37
CA ALA A 71 -137.66 142.72 44.48
C ALA A 71 -136.93 141.44 44.92
N GLN A 72 -137.64 140.37 45.30
CA GLN A 72 -137.02 139.11 45.76
C GLN A 72 -136.71 138.13 44.63
N HIS A 73 -137.32 138.28 43.44
CA HIS A 73 -136.89 137.54 42.27
C HIS A 73 -135.67 138.23 41.64
N VAL A 74 -134.52 137.57 41.69
CA VAL A 74 -133.26 138.05 41.12
C VAL A 74 -132.68 136.95 40.25
N SER A 75 -132.77 137.09 38.94
CA SER A 75 -132.21 136.10 38.00
C SER A 75 -130.70 135.88 38.20
N GLY A 76 -130.25 134.68 37.88
CA GLY A 76 -128.86 134.25 38.00
C GLY A 76 -127.93 135.06 37.11
N ALA A 77 -126.70 135.28 37.58
CA ALA A 77 -125.71 136.16 36.93
C ALA A 77 -125.22 135.66 35.56
N LYS A 78 -125.53 134.42 35.16
CA LYS A 78 -125.23 133.84 33.85
C LYS A 78 -126.50 133.24 33.25
N THR A 79 -126.68 133.41 31.95
CA THR A 79 -127.73 132.71 31.19
C THR A 79 -127.33 131.26 30.91
N VAL A 80 -128.31 130.37 30.72
CA VAL A 80 -128.07 128.94 30.44
C VAL A 80 -127.12 128.69 29.25
N PRO A 81 -127.13 129.46 28.13
CA PRO A 81 -126.15 129.29 27.06
C PRO A 81 -124.70 129.47 27.50
N VAL A 82 -124.40 130.49 28.32
CA VAL A 82 -123.02 130.76 28.79
C VAL A 82 -122.52 129.63 29.69
N LEU A 83 -123.40 129.06 30.51
CA LEU A 83 -123.07 127.91 31.35
C LEU A 83 -122.75 126.65 30.52
N LYS A 84 -123.43 126.46 29.37
CA LYS A 84 -123.10 125.36 28.44
C LYS A 84 -121.75 125.55 27.78
N ASP A 85 -121.39 126.76 27.37
CA ASP A 85 -120.11 127.02 26.72
C ASP A 85 -118.94 126.74 27.67
N ASP A 86 -119.04 127.19 28.93
CA ASP A 86 -118.06 126.86 29.99
C ASP A 86 -117.94 125.33 30.21
N ALA A 87 -119.08 124.62 30.26
CA ALA A 87 -119.16 123.18 30.45
C ALA A 87 -118.59 122.38 29.26
N LEU A 88 -118.83 122.81 28.03
CA LEU A 88 -118.29 122.18 26.82
C LEU A 88 -116.77 122.31 26.74
N GLN A 89 -116.21 123.45 27.18
CA GLN A 89 -114.76 123.61 27.26
C GLN A 89 -114.14 122.64 28.28
N ALA A 90 -114.75 122.47 29.46
CA ALA A 90 -114.26 121.54 30.48
C ALA A 90 -114.21 120.07 29.97
N ILE A 91 -115.17 119.65 29.16
CA ILE A 91 -115.17 118.32 28.52
C ILE A 91 -114.07 118.18 27.46
N ALA A 92 -113.82 119.23 26.68
CA ALA A 92 -112.75 119.23 25.67
C ALA A 92 -111.36 119.18 26.31
N ASP A 93 -111.15 119.96 27.38
CA ASP A 93 -109.89 119.99 28.14
C ASP A 93 -109.60 118.63 28.80
N GLU A 94 -110.62 117.99 29.37
CA GLU A 94 -110.47 116.67 30.01
C GLU A 94 -110.18 115.56 28.97
N ALA A 95 -110.84 115.60 27.80
CA ALA A 95 -110.56 114.66 26.72
C ALA A 95 -109.11 114.76 26.19
N ALA A 96 -108.54 115.98 26.17
CA ALA A 96 -107.13 116.19 25.84
C ALA A 96 -106.21 115.60 26.93
N LYS A 97 -106.45 115.95 28.20
CA LYS A 97 -105.68 115.48 29.37
C LYS A 97 -105.61 113.95 29.45
N VAL A 98 -106.73 113.24 29.29
CA VAL A 98 -106.74 111.76 29.33
C VAL A 98 -106.06 111.16 28.09
N SER A 99 -106.17 111.79 26.92
CA SER A 99 -105.46 111.34 25.71
C SER A 99 -103.93 111.46 25.85
N GLU A 100 -103.44 112.54 26.46
CA GLU A 100 -102.02 112.71 26.79
C GLU A 100 -101.55 111.69 27.83
N ALA A 101 -102.36 111.39 28.85
CA ALA A 101 -102.05 110.37 29.85
C ALA A 101 -101.90 108.97 29.22
N ILE A 102 -102.74 108.61 28.25
CA ILE A 102 -102.65 107.36 27.49
C ILE A 102 -101.37 107.33 26.63
N ASP A 103 -101.01 108.43 25.98
CA ASP A 103 -99.78 108.49 25.17
C ASP A 103 -98.51 108.43 26.03
N ALA A 104 -98.54 109.03 27.22
CA ALA A 104 -97.45 108.95 28.20
C ALA A 104 -97.35 107.56 28.88
N ASP A 105 -98.38 106.72 28.84
CA ASP A 105 -98.40 105.44 29.54
C ASP A 105 -97.43 104.42 28.91
N VAL A 106 -96.27 104.25 29.53
CA VAL A 106 -95.21 103.31 29.09
C VAL A 106 -95.59 101.83 29.20
N THR A 107 -96.67 101.49 29.92
CA THR A 107 -97.16 100.11 30.08
C THR A 107 -98.05 99.64 28.92
N LEU A 108 -98.47 100.57 28.06
CA LEU A 108 -99.28 100.29 26.88
C LEU A 108 -98.43 100.20 25.62
N ASP A 109 -98.77 99.24 24.75
CA ASP A 109 -98.27 99.20 23.38
C ASP A 109 -99.06 100.17 22.49
N ASN A 110 -98.50 100.47 21.31
CA ASN A 110 -99.07 101.46 20.38
C ASN A 110 -100.50 101.11 19.92
N ALA A 111 -100.85 99.82 19.84
CA ALA A 111 -102.20 99.36 19.48
C ALA A 111 -103.22 99.61 20.60
N THR A 112 -102.82 99.37 21.85
CA THR A 112 -103.67 99.59 23.02
C THR A 112 -103.88 101.09 23.27
N LYS A 113 -102.83 101.91 23.13
CA LYS A 113 -102.93 103.38 23.19
C LYS A 113 -103.94 103.94 22.19
N ALA A 114 -103.86 103.48 20.93
CA ALA A 114 -104.79 103.90 19.88
C ALA A 114 -106.24 103.52 20.20
N THR A 115 -106.46 102.40 20.89
CA THR A 115 -107.81 101.95 21.28
C THR A 115 -108.40 102.81 22.40
N GLN A 116 -107.62 103.14 23.43
CA GLN A 116 -108.12 103.93 24.56
C GLN A 116 -108.42 105.39 24.16
N LYS A 117 -107.57 106.03 23.37
CA LYS A 117 -107.83 107.41 22.87
C LYS A 117 -109.09 107.49 22.00
N ASN A 118 -109.38 106.45 21.22
CA ASN A 118 -110.64 106.36 20.48
C ASN A 118 -111.88 106.23 21.38
N ASN A 119 -111.75 105.75 22.62
CA ASN A 119 -112.86 105.72 23.57
C ASN A 119 -113.00 107.05 24.32
N VAL A 120 -111.90 107.71 24.68
CA VAL A 120 -111.90 109.10 25.20
C VAL A 120 -112.72 110.02 24.29
N ALA A 121 -112.44 110.00 22.99
CA ALA A 121 -113.16 110.81 22.00
C ALA A 121 -114.68 110.51 21.93
N LYS A 122 -115.10 109.26 22.15
CA LYS A 122 -116.52 108.86 22.17
C LYS A 122 -117.24 109.41 23.39
N GLU A 123 -116.67 109.23 24.59
CA GLU A 123 -117.29 109.70 25.82
C GLU A 123 -117.31 111.24 25.90
N ALA A 124 -116.28 111.93 25.37
CA ALA A 124 -116.29 113.38 25.21
C ALA A 124 -117.40 113.90 24.29
N THR A 125 -117.67 113.19 23.18
CA THR A 125 -118.79 113.52 22.28
C THR A 125 -120.14 113.34 22.98
N LYS A 126 -120.30 112.23 23.72
CA LYS A 126 -121.52 111.91 24.47
C LYS A 126 -121.79 112.90 25.62
N ALA A 127 -120.75 113.32 26.33
CA ALA A 127 -120.82 114.37 27.34
C ALA A 127 -121.24 115.73 26.73
N THR A 128 -120.61 116.09 25.61
CA THR A 128 -120.92 117.28 24.81
C THR A 128 -122.41 117.36 24.43
N ASP A 129 -122.99 116.25 23.98
CA ASP A 129 -124.40 116.22 23.58
C ASP A 129 -125.37 116.30 24.77
N ASN A 130 -125.01 115.71 25.92
CA ASN A 130 -125.79 115.85 27.16
C ASN A 130 -125.82 117.31 27.67
N ILE A 131 -124.68 118.01 27.65
CA ILE A 131 -124.59 119.43 28.04
C ILE A 131 -125.44 120.30 27.11
N LYS A 132 -125.42 120.04 25.79
CA LYS A 132 -126.27 120.74 24.82
C LYS A 132 -127.77 120.52 25.08
N ALA A 133 -128.17 119.35 25.56
CA ALA A 133 -129.56 119.00 25.84
C ALA A 133 -130.14 119.64 27.12
N ALA A 134 -129.30 120.01 28.09
CA ALA A 134 -129.73 120.60 29.36
C ALA A 134 -130.55 121.90 29.18
N THR A 135 -131.63 122.10 29.95
CA THR A 135 -132.52 123.27 29.80
C THR A 135 -132.37 124.34 30.87
N ASP A 136 -131.69 124.01 31.97
CA ASP A 136 -131.45 124.86 33.14
C ASP A 136 -130.03 124.64 33.67
N LYS A 137 -129.61 125.48 34.61
CA LYS A 137 -128.28 125.41 35.23
C LYS A 137 -127.97 124.04 35.86
N GLN A 138 -128.91 123.44 36.58
CA GLN A 138 -128.67 122.19 37.32
C GLN A 138 -128.35 121.04 36.35
N ALA A 139 -129.12 120.93 35.27
CA ALA A 139 -128.89 119.93 34.24
C ALA A 139 -127.54 120.12 33.49
N VAL A 140 -127.03 121.35 33.36
CA VAL A 140 -125.69 121.61 32.80
C VAL A 140 -124.60 121.14 33.76
N ASP A 141 -124.70 121.50 35.04
CA ASP A 141 -123.71 121.13 36.06
C ASP A 141 -123.59 119.60 36.20
N ASP A 142 -124.74 118.89 36.26
CA ASP A 142 -124.79 117.42 36.38
C ASP A 142 -124.26 116.70 35.12
N ALA A 143 -124.60 117.19 33.92
CA ALA A 143 -124.12 116.61 32.66
C ALA A 143 -122.59 116.78 32.48
N THR A 144 -122.05 117.91 32.93
CA THR A 144 -120.60 118.18 32.91
C THR A 144 -119.86 117.20 33.79
N LYS A 145 -120.31 117.03 35.04
CA LYS A 145 -119.70 116.12 36.00
C LYS A 145 -119.69 114.67 35.51
N ALA A 146 -120.83 114.17 35.03
CA ALA A 146 -120.93 112.80 34.51
C ALA A 146 -120.06 112.57 33.26
N GLY A 147 -119.86 113.61 32.45
CA GLY A 147 -118.99 113.56 31.27
C GLY A 147 -117.51 113.43 31.61
N VAL A 148 -117.02 114.25 32.55
CA VAL A 148 -115.64 114.17 33.08
C VAL A 148 -115.35 112.77 33.61
N GLU A 149 -116.22 112.25 34.48
CA GLU A 149 -116.07 110.91 35.10
C GLU A 149 -115.99 109.77 34.05
N ALA A 150 -116.74 109.87 32.95
CA ALA A 150 -116.74 108.86 31.88
C ALA A 150 -115.50 108.91 30.98
N ILE A 151 -114.88 110.09 30.83
CA ILE A 151 -113.66 110.33 30.05
C ILE A 151 -112.43 109.82 30.81
N ASP A 152 -112.27 110.19 32.09
CA ASP A 152 -111.19 109.71 32.97
C ASP A 152 -111.13 108.16 32.99
N ALA A 153 -112.29 107.49 33.00
CA ALA A 153 -112.39 106.04 33.04
C ALA A 153 -111.84 105.28 31.80
N GLN A 154 -111.46 105.98 30.72
CA GLN A 154 -110.95 105.35 29.50
C GLN A 154 -109.44 105.09 29.52
N HIS A 155 -108.68 105.75 30.41
CA HIS A 155 -107.27 105.43 30.60
C HIS A 155 -107.14 104.21 31.52
N ILE A 156 -106.76 103.07 30.94
CA ILE A 156 -106.60 101.80 31.63
C ILE A 156 -105.15 101.35 31.44
N SER A 157 -104.29 101.58 32.43
CA SER A 157 -102.90 101.13 32.36
C SER A 157 -102.77 99.62 32.15
N GLY A 158 -101.68 99.22 31.51
CA GLY A 158 -101.39 97.82 31.19
C GLY A 158 -101.27 96.95 32.45
N SER A 159 -101.68 95.69 32.34
CA SER A 159 -101.68 94.73 33.47
C SER A 159 -100.29 94.29 33.96
N LYS A 160 -99.22 94.80 33.35
CA LYS A 160 -97.81 94.58 33.73
C LYS A 160 -97.05 95.90 33.64
N THR A 161 -96.18 96.15 34.61
CA THR A 161 -95.20 97.25 34.52
C THR A 161 -94.13 96.93 33.48
N VAL A 162 -93.41 97.96 33.02
CA VAL A 162 -92.26 97.80 32.11
C VAL A 162 -91.19 96.87 32.71
N ASP A 163 -90.98 96.90 34.02
CA ASP A 163 -90.01 96.03 34.70
C ASP A 163 -90.41 94.55 34.66
N VAL A 164 -91.69 94.23 34.90
CA VAL A 164 -92.18 92.84 34.78
C VAL A 164 -92.07 92.33 33.33
N LEU A 165 -92.29 93.20 32.35
CA LEU A 165 -92.09 92.88 30.93
C LEU A 165 -90.60 92.68 30.59
N LYS A 166 -89.68 93.42 31.21
CA LYS A 166 -88.24 93.19 31.11
C LYS A 166 -87.84 91.85 31.72
N ASP A 167 -88.35 91.50 32.89
CA ASP A 167 -88.02 90.22 33.53
C ASP A 167 -88.47 89.02 32.67
N ASP A 168 -89.68 89.07 32.10
CA ASP A 168 -90.16 88.08 31.13
C ASP A 168 -89.25 88.00 29.88
N ALA A 169 -88.85 89.16 29.34
CA ALA A 169 -87.98 89.25 28.16
C ALA A 169 -86.55 88.74 28.42
N LEU A 170 -85.96 89.10 29.57
CA LEU A 170 -84.65 88.62 30.00
C LEU A 170 -84.68 87.11 30.24
N LYS A 171 -85.78 86.58 30.78
CA LYS A 171 -85.98 85.13 30.87
C LYS A 171 -86.04 84.48 29.49
N ALA A 172 -86.78 85.04 28.54
CA ALA A 172 -86.86 84.52 27.18
C ALA A 172 -85.49 84.50 26.47
N ILE A 173 -84.69 85.57 26.63
CA ILE A 173 -83.31 85.65 26.12
C ILE A 173 -82.41 84.57 26.75
N ALA A 174 -82.51 84.35 28.06
CA ALA A 174 -81.73 83.33 28.76
C ALA A 174 -82.14 81.89 28.40
N ASP A 175 -83.46 81.63 28.28
CA ASP A 175 -84.00 80.35 27.84
C ASP A 175 -83.55 80.03 26.40
N GLU A 176 -83.54 81.03 25.52
CA GLU A 176 -83.12 80.87 24.12
C GLU A 176 -81.59 80.65 24.00
N ALA A 177 -80.78 81.42 24.74
CA ALA A 177 -79.34 81.19 24.82
C ALA A 177 -79.01 79.76 25.31
N ALA A 178 -79.78 79.23 26.25
CA ALA A 178 -79.66 77.85 26.72
C ALA A 178 -80.14 76.81 25.68
N LYS A 179 -81.16 77.13 24.88
CA LYS A 179 -81.66 76.30 23.77
C LYS A 179 -80.62 76.20 22.65
N VAL A 180 -80.09 77.33 22.16
CA VAL A 180 -79.07 77.34 21.10
C VAL A 180 -77.76 76.71 21.57
N SER A 181 -77.32 76.96 22.81
CA SER A 181 -76.13 76.29 23.37
C SER A 181 -76.26 74.77 23.39
N LYS A 182 -77.45 74.24 23.70
CA LYS A 182 -77.75 72.80 23.62
C LYS A 182 -77.78 72.27 22.20
N ALA A 183 -78.27 73.07 21.23
CA ALA A 183 -78.25 72.71 19.82
C ALA A 183 -76.80 72.57 19.30
N ILE A 184 -75.92 73.51 19.67
CA ILE A 184 -74.47 73.45 19.36
C ILE A 184 -73.82 72.23 20.02
N ASP A 185 -74.10 71.95 21.30
CA ASP A 185 -73.52 70.78 21.99
C ASP A 185 -73.99 69.45 21.38
N ALA A 186 -75.26 69.37 20.95
CA ALA A 186 -75.83 68.21 20.27
C ALA A 186 -75.40 68.08 18.79
N ASP A 187 -74.80 69.12 18.18
CA ASP A 187 -74.39 69.08 16.79
C ASP A 187 -73.19 68.13 16.60
N ALA A 188 -73.42 66.97 16.01
CA ALA A 188 -72.37 65.99 15.74
C ALA A 188 -71.32 66.50 14.74
N THR A 189 -71.68 67.44 13.85
CA THR A 189 -70.80 67.91 12.75
C THR A 189 -69.72 68.89 13.19
N LEU A 190 -69.80 69.38 14.43
CA LEU A 190 -68.83 70.29 15.03
C LEU A 190 -67.85 69.54 15.93
N ASP A 191 -66.56 69.85 15.82
CA ASP A 191 -65.56 69.43 16.82
C ASP A 191 -65.65 70.26 18.10
N ASN A 192 -64.95 69.84 19.15
CA ASN A 192 -65.06 70.49 20.46
C ASN A 192 -64.56 71.94 20.45
N ALA A 193 -63.57 72.26 19.59
CA ALA A 193 -63.06 73.61 19.42
C ALA A 193 -64.12 74.54 18.79
N THR A 194 -64.79 74.09 17.73
CA THR A 194 -65.82 74.87 17.05
C THR A 194 -67.07 75.04 17.91
N LYS A 195 -67.47 74.01 18.67
CA LYS A 195 -68.55 74.10 19.67
C LYS A 195 -68.26 75.15 20.74
N ALA A 196 -67.02 75.21 21.24
CA ALA A 196 -66.62 76.21 22.23
C ALA A 196 -66.76 77.64 21.68
N VAL A 197 -66.31 77.88 20.44
CA VAL A 197 -66.42 79.20 19.78
C VAL A 197 -67.88 79.63 19.57
N GLN A 198 -68.75 78.73 19.09
CA GLN A 198 -70.16 79.09 18.86
C GLN A 198 -70.90 79.37 20.18
N LYS A 199 -70.63 78.62 21.26
CA LYS A 199 -71.25 78.89 22.58
C LYS A 199 -70.77 80.20 23.21
N ASP A 200 -69.50 80.58 23.02
CA ASP A 200 -68.98 81.89 23.42
C ASP A 200 -69.69 83.03 22.65
N ASN A 201 -69.97 82.83 21.36
CA ASN A 201 -70.76 83.78 20.58
C ASN A 201 -72.25 83.85 21.01
N VAL A 202 -72.88 82.72 21.36
CA VAL A 202 -74.23 82.71 21.98
C VAL A 202 -74.24 83.52 23.27
N ALA A 203 -73.25 83.34 24.14
CA ALA A 203 -73.15 84.08 25.39
C ALA A 203 -73.01 85.61 25.16
N LYS A 204 -72.21 86.02 24.16
CA LYS A 204 -72.09 87.43 23.75
C LYS A 204 -73.40 88.00 23.20
N ALA A 205 -74.08 87.27 22.31
CA ALA A 205 -75.36 87.69 21.74
C ALA A 205 -76.43 87.86 22.83
N ALA A 206 -76.49 86.92 23.78
CA ALA A 206 -77.41 86.97 24.92
C ALA A 206 -77.11 88.11 25.90
N ALA A 207 -75.83 88.42 26.13
CA ALA A 207 -75.41 89.57 26.93
C ALA A 207 -75.83 90.90 26.28
N GLN A 208 -75.64 91.04 24.96
CA GLN A 208 -76.06 92.24 24.23
C GLN A 208 -77.59 92.39 24.21
N ALA A 209 -78.32 91.31 23.97
CA ALA A 209 -79.79 91.31 24.04
C ALA A 209 -80.30 91.71 25.44
N THR A 210 -79.64 91.22 26.49
CA THR A 210 -79.92 91.57 27.89
C THR A 210 -79.74 93.07 28.16
N GLU A 211 -78.66 93.68 27.64
CA GLU A 211 -78.40 95.12 27.78
C GLU A 211 -79.43 95.97 27.02
N ASN A 212 -79.80 95.54 25.81
CA ASN A 212 -80.82 96.21 24.98
C ASN A 212 -82.20 96.20 25.66
N VAL A 213 -82.62 95.05 26.22
CA VAL A 213 -83.90 94.94 26.96
C VAL A 213 -83.89 95.75 28.25
N LYS A 214 -82.78 95.76 29.01
CA LYS A 214 -82.65 96.62 30.22
C LYS A 214 -82.81 98.10 29.90
N SER A 215 -82.31 98.53 28.73
CA SER A 215 -82.33 99.92 28.26
C SER A 215 -83.68 100.38 27.70
N ALA A 216 -84.61 99.46 27.42
CA ALA A 216 -85.95 99.80 26.93
C ALA A 216 -86.76 100.61 27.96
N THR A 217 -87.49 101.63 27.53
CA THR A 217 -88.27 102.52 28.41
C THR A 217 -89.78 102.25 28.42
N ASP A 218 -90.27 101.46 27.46
CA ASP A 218 -91.68 101.21 27.21
C ASP A 218 -91.91 99.78 26.71
N LYS A 219 -93.19 99.34 26.74
CA LYS A 219 -93.61 97.99 26.34
C LYS A 219 -93.26 97.61 24.90
N GLN A 220 -93.32 98.54 23.94
CA GLN A 220 -93.04 98.25 22.54
C GLN A 220 -91.54 98.00 22.34
N THR A 221 -90.69 98.88 22.88
CA THR A 221 -89.24 98.75 22.82
C THR A 221 -88.75 97.47 23.51
N VAL A 222 -89.36 97.04 24.62
CA VAL A 222 -89.06 95.74 25.24
C VAL A 222 -89.34 94.58 24.27
N ALA A 223 -90.49 94.58 23.59
CA ALA A 223 -90.86 93.52 22.65
C ALA A 223 -89.91 93.44 21.45
N ASP A 224 -89.59 94.58 20.82
CA ASP A 224 -88.73 94.64 19.63
C ASP A 224 -87.28 94.22 19.95
N MET A 225 -86.73 94.66 21.09
CA MET A 225 -85.38 94.25 21.52
C MET A 225 -85.31 92.77 21.90
N THR A 226 -86.40 92.19 22.43
CA THR A 226 -86.47 90.75 22.71
C THR A 226 -86.44 89.94 21.42
N ALA A 227 -87.23 90.32 20.41
CA ALA A 227 -87.28 89.64 19.12
C ALA A 227 -85.94 89.71 18.36
N ALA A 228 -85.30 90.88 18.33
CA ALA A 228 -83.98 91.06 17.73
C ALA A 228 -82.88 90.26 18.47
N GLY A 229 -82.95 90.23 19.81
CA GLY A 229 -82.03 89.46 20.65
C GLY A 229 -82.11 87.96 20.40
N ILE A 230 -83.32 87.41 20.34
CA ILE A 230 -83.59 85.99 20.01
C ILE A 230 -83.00 85.64 18.62
N GLN A 231 -83.26 86.43 17.59
CA GLN A 231 -82.70 86.19 16.25
C GLN A 231 -81.16 86.22 16.22
N ALA A 232 -80.54 87.15 16.97
CA ALA A 232 -79.08 87.23 17.06
C ALA A 232 -78.45 86.04 17.78
N ILE A 233 -79.18 85.43 18.73
CA ILE A 233 -78.79 84.20 19.44
C ILE A 233 -78.94 82.97 18.52
N ASP A 234 -80.11 82.79 17.88
CA ASP A 234 -80.37 81.69 16.94
C ASP A 234 -79.31 81.62 15.82
N ALA A 235 -78.87 82.77 15.31
CA ALA A 235 -77.88 82.86 14.23
C ALA A 235 -76.46 82.37 14.60
N GLN A 236 -76.17 82.10 15.88
CA GLN A 236 -74.84 81.63 16.30
C GLN A 236 -74.62 80.12 16.15
N HIS A 237 -75.70 79.32 16.04
CA HIS A 237 -75.56 77.91 15.70
C HIS A 237 -75.38 77.77 14.18
N VAL A 238 -74.15 77.46 13.78
CA VAL A 238 -73.78 77.22 12.38
C VAL A 238 -73.31 75.77 12.26
N PRO A 239 -74.09 74.87 11.62
CA PRO A 239 -73.67 73.49 11.41
C PRO A 239 -72.33 73.39 10.68
N GLY A 240 -71.60 72.30 10.92
CA GLY A 240 -70.32 72.03 10.30
C GLY A 240 -70.43 71.99 8.77
N THR A 241 -69.43 72.52 8.08
CA THR A 241 -69.40 72.60 6.60
C THR A 241 -69.28 71.23 5.92
N LYS A 242 -68.95 70.18 6.69
CA LYS A 242 -68.88 68.79 6.25
C LYS A 242 -69.85 67.93 7.06
N THR A 243 -70.51 66.98 6.40
CA THR A 243 -71.33 65.99 7.09
C THR A 243 -70.44 64.92 7.75
N ILE A 244 -70.98 64.20 8.73
CA ILE A 244 -70.32 63.03 9.34
C ILE A 244 -69.87 62.01 8.29
N ALA A 245 -70.62 61.83 7.20
CA ALA A 245 -70.23 60.92 6.12
C ALA A 245 -68.95 61.40 5.42
N VAL A 246 -68.89 62.69 5.01
CA VAL A 246 -67.71 63.26 4.36
C VAL A 246 -66.49 63.24 5.29
N LEU A 247 -66.66 63.54 6.58
CA LEU A 247 -65.58 63.45 7.57
C LEU A 247 -65.06 62.01 7.73
N LYS A 248 -65.94 61.02 7.71
CA LYS A 248 -65.53 59.60 7.72
C LYS A 248 -64.82 59.20 6.44
N ASP A 249 -65.29 59.61 5.28
CA ASP A 249 -64.66 59.27 3.99
C ASP A 249 -63.24 59.86 3.90
N GLU A 250 -63.05 61.11 4.31
CA GLU A 250 -61.73 61.75 4.38
C GLU A 250 -60.80 61.06 5.41
N ALA A 251 -61.31 60.70 6.58
CA ALA A 251 -60.57 59.97 7.61
C ALA A 251 -60.17 58.54 7.16
N LEU A 252 -61.08 57.83 6.48
CA LEU A 252 -60.82 56.50 5.93
C LEU A 252 -59.77 56.56 4.80
N GLN A 253 -59.80 57.61 3.98
CA GLN A 253 -58.77 57.86 2.96
C GLN A 253 -57.41 58.15 3.62
N ALA A 254 -57.34 59.00 4.65
CA ALA A 254 -56.11 59.28 5.38
C ALA A 254 -55.49 58.00 6.00
N ILE A 255 -56.30 57.11 6.57
CA ILE A 255 -55.83 55.80 7.07
C ILE A 255 -55.33 54.89 5.93
N ALA A 256 -56.00 54.89 4.78
CA ALA A 256 -55.57 54.10 3.62
C ALA A 256 -54.24 54.62 3.02
N ASP A 257 -54.08 55.94 2.94
CA ASP A 257 -52.87 56.60 2.45
C ASP A 257 -51.69 56.35 3.40
N GLU A 258 -51.89 56.47 4.72
CA GLU A 258 -50.84 56.18 5.70
C GLU A 258 -50.44 54.70 5.69
N ALA A 259 -51.41 53.79 5.65
CA ALA A 259 -51.15 52.36 5.53
C ALA A 259 -50.36 52.02 4.25
N ALA A 260 -50.60 52.74 3.14
CA ALA A 260 -49.81 52.61 1.92
C ALA A 260 -48.38 53.19 2.07
N ALA A 261 -48.23 54.35 2.71
CA ALA A 261 -46.95 55.01 2.93
C ALA A 261 -46.01 54.18 3.85
N VAL A 262 -46.53 53.66 4.97
CA VAL A 262 -45.77 52.81 5.89
C VAL A 262 -45.40 51.48 5.23
N LYS A 263 -46.30 50.83 4.47
CA LYS A 263 -45.96 49.64 3.67
C LYS A 263 -44.89 49.91 2.62
N ALA A 264 -44.95 51.04 1.92
CA ALA A 264 -43.93 51.44 0.96
C ALA A 264 -42.57 51.69 1.63
N THR A 265 -42.56 52.19 2.87
CA THR A 265 -41.35 52.34 3.69
C THR A 265 -40.77 50.97 4.07
N ILE A 266 -41.60 50.03 4.55
CA ILE A 266 -41.21 48.65 4.87
C ILE A 266 -40.64 47.94 3.63
N ASP A 267 -41.26 48.10 2.46
CA ASP A 267 -40.79 47.46 1.23
C ASP A 267 -39.46 48.04 0.72
N GLN A 268 -39.19 49.33 0.95
CA GLN A 268 -37.92 49.98 0.62
C GLN A 268 -36.80 49.69 1.62
N ASP A 269 -37.10 49.31 2.87
CA ASP A 269 -36.07 49.02 3.87
C ASP A 269 -35.21 47.80 3.46
N VAL A 270 -33.94 48.04 3.15
CA VAL A 270 -32.98 46.99 2.76
C VAL A 270 -32.48 46.16 3.96
N THR A 271 -32.75 46.58 5.19
CA THR A 271 -32.33 45.90 6.41
C THR A 271 -33.30 44.82 6.90
N LEU A 272 -34.51 44.76 6.33
CA LEU A 272 -35.49 43.71 6.59
C LEU A 272 -35.41 42.61 5.52
N ASP A 273 -35.47 41.35 5.96
CA ASP A 273 -35.65 40.22 5.05
C ASP A 273 -37.12 40.07 4.61
N ASN A 274 -37.39 39.14 3.67
CA ASN A 274 -38.75 38.99 3.14
C ASN A 274 -39.78 38.55 4.20
N VAL A 275 -39.34 37.86 5.26
CA VAL A 275 -40.22 37.38 6.34
C VAL A 275 -40.61 38.54 7.23
N ALA A 276 -39.63 39.34 7.68
CA ALA A 276 -39.87 40.52 8.50
C ALA A 276 -40.74 41.58 7.78
N LYS A 277 -40.50 41.79 6.48
CA LYS A 277 -41.36 42.67 5.65
C LYS A 277 -42.79 42.15 5.58
N ALA A 278 -42.99 40.85 5.35
CA ALA A 278 -44.34 40.27 5.32
C ALA A 278 -45.07 40.45 6.66
N THR A 279 -44.37 40.24 7.78
CA THR A 279 -44.92 40.42 9.13
C THR A 279 -45.31 41.88 9.41
N GLN A 280 -44.44 42.86 9.18
CA GLN A 280 -44.76 44.26 9.45
C GLN A 280 -45.90 44.78 8.58
N LYS A 281 -45.93 44.43 7.28
CA LYS A 281 -47.04 44.83 6.39
C LYS A 281 -48.38 44.22 6.79
N HIS A 282 -48.38 42.98 7.31
CA HIS A 282 -49.59 42.37 7.88
C HIS A 282 -50.07 43.12 9.13
N ASN A 283 -49.16 43.53 10.01
CA ASN A 283 -49.55 44.34 11.18
C ASN A 283 -50.12 45.71 10.76
N VAL A 284 -49.56 46.36 9.73
CA VAL A 284 -50.14 47.59 9.16
C VAL A 284 -51.58 47.37 8.68
N ASP A 285 -51.86 46.26 7.98
CA ASP A 285 -53.24 45.90 7.60
C ASP A 285 -54.17 45.72 8.81
N VAL A 286 -53.68 45.11 9.88
CA VAL A 286 -54.43 44.90 11.13
C VAL A 286 -54.75 46.24 11.82
N GLU A 287 -53.77 47.12 12.00
CA GLU A 287 -53.97 48.43 12.64
C GLU A 287 -54.82 49.37 11.77
N ALA A 288 -54.63 49.37 10.45
CA ALA A 288 -55.51 50.11 9.54
C ALA A 288 -56.97 49.62 9.64
N GLN A 289 -57.19 48.30 9.73
CA GLN A 289 -58.54 47.75 9.87
C GLN A 289 -59.17 48.08 11.24
N GLN A 290 -58.37 48.18 12.31
CA GLN A 290 -58.82 48.68 13.62
C GLN A 290 -59.21 50.16 13.56
N ALA A 291 -58.37 51.01 12.95
CA ALA A 291 -58.64 52.43 12.77
C ALA A 291 -59.91 52.68 11.93
N VAL A 292 -60.08 51.96 10.82
CA VAL A 292 -61.30 51.96 9.99
C VAL A 292 -62.54 51.60 10.83
N THR A 293 -62.41 50.67 11.78
CA THR A 293 -63.52 50.26 12.67
C THR A 293 -63.85 51.36 13.68
N ALA A 294 -62.84 52.00 14.28
CA ALA A 294 -63.01 53.12 15.20
C ALA A 294 -63.65 54.35 14.52
N ILE A 295 -63.18 54.73 13.32
CA ILE A 295 -63.74 55.83 12.52
C ILE A 295 -65.20 55.53 12.14
N LYS A 296 -65.52 54.29 11.75
CA LYS A 296 -66.91 53.88 11.47
C LYS A 296 -67.80 53.97 12.71
N ALA A 297 -67.30 53.64 13.89
CA ALA A 297 -68.02 53.67 15.16
C ALA A 297 -68.19 55.09 15.77
N ALA A 298 -67.30 56.04 15.43
CA ALA A 298 -67.42 57.43 15.88
C ALA A 298 -68.72 58.08 15.37
N ASN A 299 -69.38 58.89 16.20
CA ASN A 299 -70.69 59.48 15.87
C ASN A 299 -70.66 61.00 15.69
N ASP A 300 -69.53 61.65 16.00
CA ASP A 300 -69.30 63.08 15.90
C ASP A 300 -67.92 63.39 15.28
N ALA A 301 -67.69 64.65 14.92
CA ALA A 301 -66.47 65.10 14.27
C ALA A 301 -65.21 64.89 15.14
N GLN A 302 -65.32 65.07 16.46
CA GLN A 302 -64.19 64.87 17.37
C GLN A 302 -63.76 63.41 17.43
N GLY A 303 -64.71 62.48 17.61
CA GLY A 303 -64.42 61.04 17.64
C GLY A 303 -63.81 60.53 16.34
N ILE A 304 -64.16 61.13 15.19
CA ILE A 304 -63.52 60.83 13.90
C ILE A 304 -62.07 61.35 13.89
N GLN A 305 -61.81 62.59 14.31
CA GLN A 305 -60.45 63.14 14.41
C GLN A 305 -59.57 62.30 15.34
N ASP A 306 -60.05 62.00 16.55
CA ASP A 306 -59.33 61.23 17.57
C ASP A 306 -59.02 59.80 17.09
N ALA A 307 -60.00 59.12 16.48
CA ALA A 307 -59.80 57.78 15.91
C ALA A 307 -58.81 57.77 14.74
N THR A 308 -58.82 58.82 13.91
CA THR A 308 -57.87 58.97 12.80
C THR A 308 -56.45 59.17 13.32
N ALA A 309 -56.24 60.09 14.28
CA ALA A 309 -54.94 60.36 14.87
C ALA A 309 -54.37 59.15 15.64
N ALA A 310 -55.22 58.43 16.37
CA ALA A 310 -54.84 57.18 17.03
C ALA A 310 -54.46 56.08 16.01
N GLY A 311 -55.23 55.96 14.92
CA GLY A 311 -55.00 54.99 13.85
C GLY A 311 -53.69 55.21 13.10
N ILE A 312 -53.43 56.45 12.65
CA ILE A 312 -52.15 56.85 12.02
C ILE A 312 -50.97 56.46 12.92
N LYS A 313 -51.01 56.86 14.19
CA LYS A 313 -49.96 56.55 15.16
C LYS A 313 -49.75 55.04 15.38
N ALA A 314 -50.80 54.23 15.33
CA ALA A 314 -50.71 52.78 15.49
C ALA A 314 -50.13 52.09 14.24
N ILE A 315 -50.44 52.62 13.06
CA ILE A 315 -49.88 52.21 11.76
C ILE A 315 -48.38 52.55 11.68
N ASP A 316 -47.99 53.78 11.99
CA ASP A 316 -46.60 54.24 12.07
C ASP A 316 -45.72 53.30 12.91
N ALA A 317 -46.24 52.90 14.07
CA ALA A 317 -45.53 52.06 15.03
C ALA A 317 -45.22 50.63 14.54
N GLN A 318 -45.81 50.19 13.41
CA GLN A 318 -45.54 48.88 12.85
C GLN A 318 -44.25 48.82 12.00
N TYR A 319 -43.76 49.97 11.51
CA TYR A 319 -42.46 50.01 10.86
C TYR A 319 -41.35 50.01 11.91
N VAL A 320 -40.59 48.91 11.94
CA VAL A 320 -39.42 48.76 12.81
C VAL A 320 -38.23 48.40 11.92
N PRO A 321 -37.23 49.29 11.75
CA PRO A 321 -36.11 49.00 10.89
C PRO A 321 -35.30 47.80 11.39
N GLY A 322 -34.74 47.04 10.46
CA GLY A 322 -33.87 45.92 10.76
C GLY A 322 -32.52 46.35 11.35
N GLN A 323 -31.69 45.37 11.72
CA GLN A 323 -30.31 45.68 12.10
C GLN A 323 -29.53 46.23 10.89
N PRO A 324 -28.62 47.21 11.07
CA PRO A 324 -27.85 47.77 9.96
C PRO A 324 -27.19 46.68 9.10
N LEU A 325 -27.33 46.81 7.77
CA LEU A 325 -26.93 45.75 6.82
C LEU A 325 -25.49 45.26 7.02
N GLN A 326 -24.55 46.19 7.27
CA GLN A 326 -23.16 45.86 7.59
C GLN A 326 -23.01 44.89 8.76
N LYS A 327 -23.81 45.08 9.83
CA LYS A 327 -23.77 44.20 11.00
C LYS A 327 -24.31 42.81 10.67
N GLN A 328 -25.31 42.72 9.79
CA GLN A 328 -25.79 41.43 9.28
C GLN A 328 -24.72 40.73 8.42
N GLN A 329 -24.03 41.48 7.55
CA GLN A 329 -22.92 40.98 6.75
C GLN A 329 -21.76 40.46 7.63
N ASP A 330 -21.42 41.16 8.71
CA ASP A 330 -20.35 40.73 9.61
C ASP A 330 -20.74 39.49 10.44
N GLN A 331 -22.02 39.40 10.85
CA GLN A 331 -22.57 38.18 11.46
C GLN A 331 -22.59 36.99 10.49
N ALA A 332 -22.95 37.23 9.22
CA ALA A 332 -22.90 36.23 8.16
C ALA A 332 -21.48 35.71 7.90
N LYS A 333 -20.49 36.61 7.75
CA LYS A 333 -19.06 36.24 7.64
C LYS A 333 -18.60 35.39 8.82
N THR A 334 -19.00 35.75 10.04
CA THR A 334 -18.68 34.98 11.25
C THR A 334 -19.31 33.58 11.22
N ALA A 335 -20.56 33.45 10.77
CA ALA A 335 -21.22 32.15 10.62
C ALA A 335 -20.60 31.28 9.51
N ILE A 336 -20.09 31.91 8.44
CA ILE A 336 -19.33 31.25 7.37
C ILE A 336 -17.99 30.72 7.89
N ASP A 337 -17.26 31.51 8.69
CA ASP A 337 -16.01 31.07 9.32
C ASP A 337 -16.22 29.91 10.32
N GLN A 338 -17.32 29.94 11.08
CA GLN A 338 -17.69 28.87 11.99
C GLN A 338 -18.01 27.57 11.24
N GLU A 339 -18.80 27.63 10.16
CA GLU A 339 -19.09 26.47 9.32
C GLU A 339 -17.82 25.90 8.66
N ALA A 340 -16.96 26.77 8.13
CA ALA A 340 -15.67 26.39 7.56
C ALA A 340 -14.79 25.65 8.58
N GLN A 341 -14.73 26.13 9.82
CA GLN A 341 -13.96 25.44 10.86
C GLN A 341 -14.58 24.09 11.21
N LEU A 342 -15.90 23.96 11.31
CA LEU A 342 -16.58 22.67 11.57
C LEU A 342 -16.27 21.64 10.49
N VAL A 343 -16.28 22.02 9.22
CA VAL A 343 -16.01 21.10 8.10
C VAL A 343 -14.50 20.80 7.97
N LYS A 344 -13.60 21.76 8.25
CA LYS A 344 -12.15 21.49 8.36
C LYS A 344 -11.82 20.53 9.51
N ASP A 345 -12.49 20.68 10.64
CA ASP A 345 -12.38 19.76 11.79
C ASP A 345 -12.82 18.34 11.42
N LEU A 346 -13.86 18.20 10.58
CA LEU A 346 -14.34 16.92 10.07
C LEU A 346 -13.30 16.26 9.14
N ILE A 347 -12.77 17.01 8.17
CA ILE A 347 -11.68 16.58 7.27
C ILE A 347 -10.43 16.14 8.07
N ALA A 348 -10.01 16.93 9.06
CA ALA A 348 -8.84 16.63 9.87
C ALA A 348 -8.98 15.30 10.63
N LYS A 349 -10.18 15.02 11.15
CA LYS A 349 -10.50 13.81 11.94
C LYS A 349 -10.85 12.59 11.09
N ASP A 350 -11.06 12.73 9.78
CA ASP A 350 -11.38 11.61 8.89
C ASP A 350 -10.17 10.64 8.76
N PRO A 351 -10.28 9.35 9.17
CA PRO A 351 -9.21 8.38 9.02
C PRO A 351 -9.09 7.82 7.60
N THR A 352 -10.06 8.06 6.71
CA THR A 352 -10.08 7.55 5.32
C THR A 352 -9.31 8.42 4.34
N LEU A 353 -8.95 9.65 4.74
CA LEU A 353 -8.18 10.59 3.92
C LEU A 353 -6.69 10.55 4.27
N THR A 354 -5.84 10.53 3.24
CA THR A 354 -4.39 10.80 3.36
C THR A 354 -4.13 12.28 3.64
N ASP A 355 -2.95 12.62 4.17
CA ASP A 355 -2.60 14.00 4.52
C ASP A 355 -2.69 14.96 3.32
N GLY A 356 -2.37 14.48 2.12
CA GLY A 356 -2.52 15.24 0.88
C GLY A 356 -3.98 15.58 0.57
N GLN A 357 -4.88 14.60 0.66
CA GLN A 357 -6.31 14.82 0.42
C GLN A 357 -6.93 15.77 1.46
N LYS A 358 -6.48 15.68 2.72
CA LYS A 358 -6.89 16.62 3.78
C LYS A 358 -6.45 18.05 3.49
N ALA A 359 -5.22 18.24 3.02
CA ALA A 359 -4.71 19.55 2.61
C ALA A 359 -5.49 20.12 1.42
N ASP A 360 -5.76 19.31 0.40
CA ASP A 360 -6.51 19.72 -0.80
C ASP A 360 -7.95 20.16 -0.46
N GLN A 361 -8.70 19.37 0.32
CA GLN A 361 -10.07 19.74 0.74
C GLN A 361 -10.09 20.97 1.67
N THR A 362 -9.11 21.09 2.58
CA THR A 362 -8.98 22.26 3.45
C THR A 362 -8.77 23.54 2.62
N LYS A 363 -7.91 23.47 1.60
CA LYS A 363 -7.66 24.59 0.68
C LYS A 363 -8.89 24.93 -0.16
N ALA A 364 -9.64 23.93 -0.64
CA ALA A 364 -10.88 24.16 -1.36
C ALA A 364 -11.93 24.90 -0.50
N ILE A 365 -12.02 24.58 0.80
CA ILE A 365 -12.85 25.35 1.75
C ILE A 365 -12.39 26.80 1.86
N ASP A 366 -11.08 27.08 1.94
CA ASP A 366 -10.57 28.45 2.00
C ASP A 366 -10.95 29.27 0.74
N GLU A 367 -10.87 28.67 -0.44
CA GLU A 367 -11.30 29.31 -1.70
C GLU A 367 -12.83 29.55 -1.73
N VAL A 368 -13.64 28.60 -1.24
CA VAL A 368 -15.10 28.79 -1.10
C VAL A 368 -15.45 29.88 -0.09
N VAL A 369 -14.79 29.92 1.07
CA VAL A 369 -15.01 30.95 2.11
C VAL A 369 -14.71 32.35 1.58
N ILE A 370 -13.62 32.53 0.83
CA ILE A 370 -13.28 33.83 0.21
C ILE A 370 -14.40 34.28 -0.74
N ASN A 371 -14.89 33.38 -1.60
CA ASN A 371 -15.97 33.69 -2.55
C ASN A 371 -17.31 33.95 -1.83
N ALA A 372 -17.64 33.17 -0.81
CA ALA A 372 -18.83 33.33 0.02
C ALA A 372 -18.85 34.68 0.75
N LYS A 373 -17.75 35.08 1.38
CA LYS A 373 -17.64 36.39 2.05
C LYS A 373 -17.81 37.53 1.04
N LYS A 374 -17.25 37.40 -0.16
CA LYS A 374 -17.43 38.37 -1.25
C LYS A 374 -18.90 38.47 -1.71
N LEU A 375 -19.64 37.36 -1.77
CA LEU A 375 -21.09 37.39 -2.07
C LEU A 375 -21.88 38.09 -0.95
N VAL A 376 -21.52 37.86 0.31
CA VAL A 376 -22.09 38.57 1.46
C VAL A 376 -21.79 40.08 1.40
N ASP A 377 -20.56 40.48 1.07
CA ASP A 377 -20.19 41.90 0.87
C ASP A 377 -20.94 42.56 -0.30
N GLN A 378 -21.27 41.78 -1.34
CA GLN A 378 -22.03 42.23 -2.51
C GLN A 378 -23.55 42.28 -2.28
N ALA A 379 -24.06 41.66 -1.22
CA ALA A 379 -25.49 41.65 -0.93
C ALA A 379 -25.98 43.05 -0.50
N THR A 380 -26.92 43.60 -1.26
CA THR A 380 -27.46 44.96 -1.06
C THR A 380 -28.66 45.02 -0.11
N ASN A 381 -29.12 43.88 0.42
CA ASN A 381 -30.22 43.78 1.37
C ASN A 381 -30.11 42.52 2.24
N ALA A 382 -30.87 42.48 3.33
CA ALA A 382 -30.85 41.40 4.33
C ALA A 382 -31.19 40.01 3.76
N GLN A 383 -32.13 39.93 2.82
CA GLN A 383 -32.45 38.66 2.15
C GLN A 383 -31.24 38.13 1.37
N GLY A 384 -30.54 38.99 0.62
CA GLY A 384 -29.33 38.63 -0.11
C GLY A 384 -28.19 38.17 0.81
N VAL A 385 -28.05 38.80 1.99
CA VAL A 385 -27.08 38.35 3.02
C VAL A 385 -27.43 36.96 3.52
N LYS A 386 -28.71 36.72 3.82
CA LYS A 386 -29.21 35.41 4.26
C LYS A 386 -28.99 34.33 3.20
N ASP A 387 -29.40 34.59 1.96
CA ASP A 387 -29.29 33.63 0.86
C ASP A 387 -27.82 33.31 0.53
N ALA A 388 -26.94 34.31 0.52
CA ALA A 388 -25.50 34.12 0.37
C ALA A 388 -24.90 33.28 1.52
N THR A 389 -25.36 33.47 2.76
CA THR A 389 -24.93 32.68 3.91
C THR A 389 -25.40 31.22 3.82
N ASP A 390 -26.67 31.01 3.49
CA ASP A 390 -27.26 29.66 3.37
C ASP A 390 -26.63 28.87 2.21
N GLN A 391 -26.29 29.55 1.11
CA GLN A 391 -25.57 28.94 -0.01
C GLN A 391 -24.10 28.66 0.35
N ALA A 392 -23.40 29.60 1.00
CA ALA A 392 -22.03 29.41 1.46
C ALA A 392 -21.87 28.18 2.36
N LYS A 393 -22.81 27.96 3.29
CA LYS A 393 -22.79 26.78 4.16
C LYS A 393 -22.89 25.47 3.37
N LYS A 394 -23.75 25.40 2.35
CA LYS A 394 -23.85 24.24 1.46
C LYS A 394 -22.56 24.03 0.68
N ASP A 395 -22.00 25.10 0.10
CA ASP A 395 -20.81 25.01 -0.75
C ASP A 395 -19.56 24.61 0.05
N ILE A 396 -19.45 25.07 1.30
CA ILE A 396 -18.42 24.64 2.26
C ILE A 396 -18.60 23.15 2.61
N HIS A 397 -19.81 22.73 2.98
CA HIS A 397 -20.09 21.34 3.33
C HIS A 397 -19.80 20.37 2.18
N ASN A 398 -20.13 20.77 0.94
CA ASN A 398 -19.88 19.99 -0.27
C ASN A 398 -18.38 19.75 -0.56
N GLN A 399 -17.45 20.53 0.02
CA GLN A 399 -16.01 20.28 -0.14
C GLN A 399 -15.51 19.07 0.64
N TYR A 400 -16.22 18.65 1.71
CA TYR A 400 -15.89 17.43 2.41
C TYR A 400 -16.33 16.22 1.59
N GLN A 401 -15.36 15.40 1.20
CA GLN A 401 -15.57 14.16 0.48
C GLN A 401 -14.77 13.06 1.19
N PRO A 402 -15.40 12.08 1.86
CA PRO A 402 -14.68 11.01 2.53
C PRO A 402 -13.90 10.15 1.52
N GLY A 403 -12.80 9.55 1.98
CA GLY A 403 -12.03 8.59 1.19
C GLY A 403 -12.74 7.25 1.03
N GLY A 404 -12.15 6.37 0.20
CA GLY A 404 -12.55 4.96 0.16
C GLY A 404 -12.38 4.31 1.53
N SER A 405 -13.15 3.26 1.83
CA SER A 405 -13.12 2.65 3.18
C SER A 405 -11.72 2.17 3.56
N LEU A 406 -11.33 2.30 4.85
CA LEU A 406 -9.99 1.91 5.29
C LEU A 406 -9.65 0.46 4.94
N VAL A 407 -10.63 -0.45 5.08
CA VAL A 407 -10.51 -1.88 4.73
C VAL A 407 -10.25 -2.08 3.23
N GLU A 408 -10.90 -1.31 2.37
CA GLU A 408 -10.67 -1.35 0.92
C GLU A 408 -9.26 -0.85 0.56
N GLN A 409 -8.82 0.25 1.18
CA GLN A 409 -7.45 0.75 1.01
C GLN A 409 -6.40 -0.26 1.50
N GLN A 410 -6.64 -0.91 2.65
CA GLN A 410 -5.80 -2.00 3.17
C GLN A 410 -5.74 -3.18 2.20
N ASN A 411 -6.86 -3.58 1.59
CA ASN A 411 -6.89 -4.68 0.62
C ASN A 411 -6.15 -4.35 -0.68
N ILE A 412 -6.28 -3.11 -1.19
CA ILE A 412 -5.50 -2.62 -2.33
C ILE A 412 -4.00 -2.65 -2.01
N ALA A 413 -3.61 -2.11 -0.85
CA ALA A 413 -2.23 -2.11 -0.36
C ALA A 413 -1.64 -3.53 -0.24
N LYS A 414 -2.38 -4.49 0.32
CA LYS A 414 -1.97 -5.91 0.39
C LYS A 414 -1.78 -6.52 -1.00
N SER A 415 -2.60 -6.16 -1.99
CA SER A 415 -2.43 -6.62 -3.37
C SER A 415 -1.17 -6.05 -4.04
N VAL A 416 -0.82 -4.79 -3.76
CA VAL A 416 0.45 -4.19 -4.21
C VAL A 416 1.64 -4.92 -3.57
N ILE A 417 1.57 -5.23 -2.27
CA ILE A 417 2.57 -6.04 -1.56
C ILE A 417 2.71 -7.45 -2.17
N ASP A 418 1.61 -8.12 -2.52
CA ASP A 418 1.66 -9.43 -3.20
C ASP A 418 2.29 -9.35 -4.60
N GLN A 419 1.99 -8.30 -5.37
CA GLN A 419 2.59 -8.09 -6.69
C GLN A 419 4.11 -7.87 -6.59
N GLU A 420 4.55 -7.09 -5.60
CA GLU A 420 5.98 -6.84 -5.37
C GLU A 420 6.71 -8.10 -4.86
N ALA A 421 6.11 -8.83 -3.92
CA ALA A 421 6.65 -10.13 -3.48
C ALA A 421 6.86 -11.09 -4.66
N GLN A 422 5.91 -11.16 -5.60
CA GLN A 422 6.05 -11.99 -6.80
C GLN A 422 7.11 -11.45 -7.78
N LYS A 423 7.27 -10.12 -7.94
CA LYS A 423 8.34 -9.51 -8.73
C LYS A 423 9.72 -9.93 -8.18
N VAL A 424 9.95 -9.78 -6.87
CA VAL A 424 11.23 -10.12 -6.24
C VAL A 424 11.49 -11.64 -6.24
N LYS A 425 10.49 -12.49 -5.97
CA LYS A 425 10.64 -13.96 -6.10
C LYS A 425 11.01 -14.40 -7.50
N ASN A 426 10.42 -13.79 -8.53
CA ASN A 426 10.77 -14.06 -9.92
C ASN A 426 12.21 -13.64 -10.26
N GLN A 427 12.73 -12.59 -9.60
CA GLN A 427 14.11 -12.15 -9.74
C GLN A 427 15.08 -13.13 -9.08
N ILE A 428 14.81 -13.57 -7.84
CA ILE A 428 15.57 -14.60 -7.12
C ILE A 428 15.62 -15.92 -7.92
N ALA A 429 14.47 -16.40 -8.40
CA ALA A 429 14.38 -17.67 -9.13
C ALA A 429 15.22 -17.68 -10.41
N LYS A 430 15.24 -16.55 -11.13
CA LYS A 430 15.94 -16.37 -12.41
C LYS A 430 17.42 -16.01 -12.27
N ASP A 431 17.91 -15.69 -11.08
CA ASP A 431 19.33 -15.40 -10.86
C ASP A 431 20.17 -16.69 -11.05
N PRO A 432 21.09 -16.76 -12.02
CA PRO A 432 21.94 -17.94 -12.19
C PRO A 432 23.09 -17.98 -11.16
N THR A 433 23.39 -16.89 -10.46
CA THR A 433 24.51 -16.79 -9.50
C THR A 433 24.18 -17.38 -8.13
N LEU A 434 22.91 -17.63 -7.83
CA LEU A 434 22.45 -18.24 -6.58
C LEU A 434 22.30 -19.76 -6.72
N THR A 435 22.81 -20.50 -5.73
CA THR A 435 22.52 -21.94 -5.55
C THR A 435 21.07 -22.15 -5.08
N ASP A 436 20.55 -23.38 -5.20
CA ASP A 436 19.17 -23.69 -4.82
C ASP A 436 18.88 -23.37 -3.34
N SER A 437 19.85 -23.59 -2.45
CA SER A 437 19.74 -23.23 -1.03
C SER A 437 19.59 -21.71 -0.86
N GLN A 438 20.42 -20.91 -1.53
CA GLN A 438 20.36 -19.45 -1.42
C GLN A 438 19.07 -18.89 -2.02
N LYS A 439 18.54 -19.50 -3.08
CA LYS A 439 17.23 -19.16 -3.64
C LYS A 439 16.11 -19.46 -2.66
N ALA A 440 16.15 -20.62 -1.99
CA ALA A 440 15.17 -20.97 -0.96
C ALA A 440 15.22 -19.99 0.22
N ASP A 441 16.41 -19.65 0.73
CA ASP A 441 16.60 -18.72 1.84
C ASP A 441 16.07 -17.32 1.52
N GLN A 442 16.43 -16.75 0.36
CA GLN A 442 15.92 -15.43 -0.05
C GLN A 442 14.42 -15.45 -0.36
N THR A 443 13.88 -16.52 -0.95
CA THR A 443 12.44 -16.67 -1.18
C THR A 443 11.67 -16.67 0.13
N LYS A 444 12.19 -17.37 1.16
CA LYS A 444 11.61 -17.35 2.51
C LYS A 444 11.70 -15.97 3.15
N ALA A 445 12.81 -15.26 2.98
CA ALA A 445 12.96 -13.89 3.49
C ALA A 445 11.95 -12.92 2.85
N VAL A 446 11.67 -13.08 1.55
CA VAL A 446 10.57 -12.35 0.88
C VAL A 446 9.20 -12.71 1.49
N ASP A 447 8.91 -13.98 1.76
CA ASP A 447 7.65 -14.38 2.42
C ASP A 447 7.50 -13.78 3.83
N ASP A 448 8.56 -13.81 4.63
CA ASP A 448 8.56 -13.22 5.97
C ASP A 448 8.35 -11.70 5.92
N ALA A 449 9.03 -10.99 5.00
CA ALA A 449 8.86 -9.56 4.77
C ALA A 449 7.45 -9.21 4.25
N THR A 450 6.89 -10.05 3.37
CA THR A 450 5.53 -9.91 2.84
C THR A 450 4.49 -10.05 3.94
N LEU A 451 4.63 -11.05 4.81
CA LEU A 451 3.75 -11.24 5.97
C LEU A 451 3.82 -10.04 6.92
N HIS A 452 5.03 -9.56 7.23
CA HIS A 452 5.20 -8.41 8.11
C HIS A 452 4.62 -7.11 7.52
N ALA A 453 4.84 -6.85 6.23
CA ALA A 453 4.24 -5.71 5.53
C ALA A 453 2.70 -5.75 5.59
N LYS A 454 2.10 -6.92 5.36
CA LYS A 454 0.65 -7.12 5.47
C LYS A 454 0.13 -6.88 6.89
N GLN A 455 0.82 -7.38 7.91
CA GLN A 455 0.49 -7.15 9.33
C GLN A 455 0.54 -5.65 9.71
N THR A 456 1.52 -4.91 9.19
CA THR A 456 1.64 -3.46 9.40
C THR A 456 0.52 -2.71 8.68
N ILE A 457 0.11 -3.14 7.48
CA ILE A 457 -1.06 -2.61 6.78
C ILE A 457 -2.37 -2.92 7.54
N ASP A 458 -2.52 -4.13 8.08
CA ASP A 458 -3.68 -4.52 8.92
C ASP A 458 -3.77 -3.70 10.20
N SER A 459 -2.63 -3.31 10.77
CA SER A 459 -2.53 -2.50 11.99
C SER A 459 -2.65 -0.99 11.75
N ALA A 460 -2.68 -0.56 10.48
CA ALA A 460 -2.76 0.85 10.10
C ALA A 460 -4.12 1.46 10.52
N SER A 461 -4.08 2.59 11.22
CA SER A 461 -5.27 3.22 11.81
C SER A 461 -6.01 4.16 10.86
N ASN A 462 -5.34 4.58 9.78
CA ASN A 462 -5.81 5.58 8.83
C ASN A 462 -5.13 5.38 7.45
N ALA A 463 -5.63 6.07 6.43
CA ALA A 463 -5.16 5.97 5.05
C ALA A 463 -3.68 6.36 4.85
N GLN A 464 -3.17 7.32 5.64
CA GLN A 464 -1.76 7.71 5.57
C GLN A 464 -0.85 6.63 6.17
N ASP A 465 -1.26 5.99 7.27
CA ASP A 465 -0.57 4.82 7.82
C ASP A 465 -0.51 3.68 6.79
N VAL A 466 -1.63 3.38 6.11
CA VAL A 466 -1.69 2.35 5.05
C VAL A 466 -0.70 2.66 3.92
N LYS A 467 -0.69 3.91 3.44
CA LYS A 467 0.24 4.38 2.40
C LYS A 467 1.69 4.22 2.84
N ASN A 468 2.02 4.67 4.06
CA ASN A 468 3.37 4.57 4.62
C ASN A 468 3.80 3.10 4.78
N ALA A 469 2.93 2.24 5.33
CA ALA A 469 3.17 0.81 5.51
C ALA A 469 3.38 0.09 4.16
N THR A 470 2.63 0.46 3.13
CA THR A 470 2.81 -0.08 1.77
C THR A 470 4.19 0.29 1.21
N THR A 471 4.58 1.56 1.30
CA THR A 471 5.90 2.03 0.82
C THR A 471 7.06 1.37 1.55
N GLN A 472 6.97 1.24 2.87
CA GLN A 472 7.99 0.56 3.68
C GLN A 472 8.03 -0.95 3.40
N GLY A 473 6.86 -1.58 3.22
CA GLY A 473 6.74 -2.99 2.87
C GLY A 473 7.37 -3.34 1.52
N ILE A 474 7.12 -2.52 0.48
CA ILE A 474 7.78 -2.63 -0.83
C ILE A 474 9.31 -2.58 -0.66
N ALA A 475 9.84 -1.56 0.02
CA ALA A 475 11.27 -1.42 0.22
C ALA A 475 11.89 -2.58 1.02
N ALA A 476 11.17 -3.10 2.02
CA ALA A 476 11.60 -4.27 2.79
C ALA A 476 11.67 -5.52 1.91
N ILE A 477 10.69 -5.74 1.01
CA ILE A 477 10.65 -6.87 0.08
C ILE A 477 11.75 -6.75 -0.98
N ASP A 478 11.89 -5.60 -1.64
CA ASP A 478 12.95 -5.34 -2.64
C ASP A 478 14.36 -5.64 -2.06
N SER A 479 14.59 -5.31 -0.78
CA SER A 479 15.90 -5.52 -0.13
C SER A 479 16.30 -6.99 0.10
N GLN A 480 15.35 -7.94 0.02
CA GLN A 480 15.62 -9.37 0.26
C GLN A 480 16.33 -10.06 -0.91
N TYR A 481 16.22 -9.52 -2.13
CA TYR A 481 17.02 -10.01 -3.26
C TYR A 481 18.46 -9.50 -3.15
N GLN A 482 19.40 -10.43 -3.10
CA GLN A 482 20.83 -10.14 -3.14
C GLN A 482 21.49 -11.09 -4.15
N PRO A 483 22.17 -10.60 -5.20
CA PRO A 483 22.80 -11.48 -6.16
C PRO A 483 23.93 -12.29 -5.51
N GLY A 484 24.13 -13.51 -6.01
CA GLY A 484 25.21 -14.39 -5.58
C GLY A 484 26.59 -13.90 -6.02
N THR A 485 27.63 -14.64 -5.62
CA THR A 485 28.98 -14.42 -6.15
C THR A 485 28.99 -14.69 -7.66
N ALA A 486 29.66 -13.85 -8.44
CA ALA A 486 29.70 -13.98 -9.89
C ALA A 486 30.15 -15.39 -10.33
N LEU A 487 29.49 -15.96 -11.35
CA LEU A 487 29.75 -17.33 -11.82
C LEU A 487 31.23 -17.60 -12.12
N SER A 488 31.94 -16.63 -12.72
CA SER A 488 33.38 -16.76 -12.99
C SER A 488 34.20 -16.98 -11.72
N ALA A 489 33.89 -16.32 -10.61
CA ALA A 489 34.56 -16.53 -9.33
C ALA A 489 34.21 -17.89 -8.70
N GLN A 490 32.97 -18.35 -8.88
CA GLN A 490 32.56 -19.70 -8.47
C GLN A 490 33.29 -20.78 -9.30
N GLN A 491 33.33 -20.63 -10.63
CA GLN A 491 34.07 -21.49 -11.55
C GLN A 491 35.56 -21.55 -11.20
N THR A 492 36.22 -20.41 -10.97
CA THR A 492 37.62 -20.39 -10.51
C THR A 492 37.81 -21.14 -9.20
N SER A 493 36.91 -20.95 -8.23
CA SER A 493 36.98 -21.63 -6.92
C SER A 493 36.77 -23.15 -7.04
N ALA A 494 35.88 -23.58 -7.93
CA ALA A 494 35.60 -24.96 -8.27
C ALA A 494 36.78 -25.64 -9.01
N LEU A 495 37.37 -24.96 -10.00
CA LEU A 495 38.57 -25.43 -10.71
C LEU A 495 39.74 -25.62 -9.75
N HIS A 496 40.01 -24.65 -8.85
CA HIS A 496 41.02 -24.82 -7.81
C HIS A 496 40.71 -25.99 -6.84
N ALA A 497 39.44 -26.35 -6.62
CA ALA A 497 39.09 -27.53 -5.82
C ALA A 497 39.41 -28.83 -6.56
N ILE A 498 39.10 -28.91 -7.86
CA ILE A 498 39.48 -30.01 -8.75
C ILE A 498 41.01 -30.18 -8.82
N GLU A 499 41.77 -29.10 -8.96
CA GLU A 499 43.23 -29.12 -8.99
C GLU A 499 43.85 -29.63 -7.67
N ARG A 500 43.33 -29.17 -6.53
CA ARG A 500 43.77 -29.66 -5.21
C ARG A 500 43.51 -31.14 -5.04
N GLU A 501 42.34 -31.62 -5.47
CA GLU A 501 41.97 -33.02 -5.37
C GLU A 501 42.84 -33.89 -6.30
N ALA A 502 43.05 -33.45 -7.53
CA ALA A 502 43.96 -34.11 -8.46
C ALA A 502 45.40 -34.23 -7.92
N ALA A 503 45.90 -33.19 -7.25
CA ALA A 503 47.20 -33.22 -6.58
C ALA A 503 47.24 -34.23 -5.42
N LYS A 504 46.18 -34.30 -4.60
CA LYS A 504 46.02 -35.30 -3.53
C LYS A 504 46.05 -36.73 -4.09
N ILE A 505 45.24 -37.03 -5.10
CA ILE A 505 45.15 -38.37 -5.70
C ILE A 505 46.44 -38.77 -6.42
N LYS A 506 47.06 -37.86 -7.18
CA LYS A 506 48.39 -38.11 -7.80
C LYS A 506 49.46 -38.40 -6.75
N GLY A 507 49.45 -37.69 -5.62
CA GLY A 507 50.32 -37.96 -4.48
C GLY A 507 50.13 -39.36 -3.89
N GLN A 508 48.89 -39.85 -3.79
CA GLN A 508 48.60 -41.22 -3.35
C GLN A 508 49.12 -42.27 -4.35
N ILE A 509 48.89 -42.07 -5.65
CA ILE A 509 49.39 -42.96 -6.71
C ILE A 509 50.93 -43.02 -6.71
N ASP A 510 51.61 -41.89 -6.59
CA ASP A 510 53.08 -41.84 -6.58
C ASP A 510 53.67 -42.47 -5.32
N ALA A 511 53.00 -42.33 -4.17
CA ALA A 511 53.41 -42.94 -2.89
C ALA A 511 53.19 -44.47 -2.82
N ASP A 512 52.31 -45.05 -3.65
CA ASP A 512 52.03 -46.49 -3.61
C ASP A 512 53.24 -47.32 -4.08
N VAL A 513 53.87 -48.07 -3.18
CA VAL A 513 55.03 -48.92 -3.48
C VAL A 513 54.67 -50.24 -4.18
N THR A 514 53.39 -50.59 -4.26
CA THR A 514 52.89 -51.84 -4.87
C THR A 514 52.55 -51.69 -6.36
N LEU A 515 52.46 -50.46 -6.87
CA LEU A 515 52.31 -50.16 -8.30
C LEU A 515 53.67 -49.99 -8.98
N ASP A 516 53.80 -50.53 -10.20
CA ASP A 516 54.95 -50.27 -11.07
C ASP A 516 54.78 -48.94 -11.85
N ASP A 517 55.82 -48.51 -12.57
CA ASP A 517 55.79 -47.21 -13.25
C ASP A 517 54.71 -47.15 -14.34
N ALA A 518 54.39 -48.29 -14.98
CA ALA A 518 53.36 -48.35 -16.01
C ALA A 518 51.96 -48.15 -15.41
N ALA A 519 51.65 -48.84 -14.31
CA ALA A 519 50.39 -48.68 -13.59
C ALA A 519 50.21 -47.28 -13.00
N LYS A 520 51.27 -46.70 -12.41
CA LYS A 520 51.25 -45.32 -11.90
C LYS A 520 50.99 -44.30 -13.01
N ASN A 521 51.68 -44.44 -14.15
CA ASN A 521 51.50 -43.52 -15.27
C ASN A 521 50.09 -43.62 -15.87
N LEU A 522 49.50 -44.81 -15.94
CA LEU A 522 48.12 -45.00 -16.39
C LEU A 522 47.11 -44.34 -15.43
N GLN A 523 47.22 -44.55 -14.12
CA GLN A 523 46.31 -43.94 -13.15
C GLN A 523 46.43 -42.42 -13.13
N LYS A 524 47.66 -41.86 -13.21
CA LYS A 524 47.85 -40.41 -13.30
C LYS A 524 47.28 -39.81 -14.59
N ALA A 525 47.40 -40.51 -15.72
CA ALA A 525 46.77 -40.09 -16.97
C ALA A 525 45.24 -40.12 -16.92
N ASN A 526 44.66 -41.09 -16.19
CA ASN A 526 43.21 -41.09 -15.91
C ASN A 526 42.82 -39.92 -15.00
N VAL A 527 43.59 -39.59 -13.96
CA VAL A 527 43.34 -38.37 -13.15
C VAL A 527 43.34 -37.12 -14.03
N ASP A 528 44.31 -36.95 -14.93
CA ASP A 528 44.35 -35.80 -15.86
C ASP A 528 43.14 -35.75 -16.79
N LYS A 529 42.64 -36.91 -17.23
CA LYS A 529 41.42 -37.01 -18.04
C LYS A 529 40.18 -36.59 -17.26
N GLU A 530 39.99 -37.10 -16.05
CA GLU A 530 38.83 -36.76 -15.22
C GLU A 530 38.89 -35.29 -14.74
N VAL A 531 40.08 -34.75 -14.46
CA VAL A 531 40.31 -33.31 -14.25
C VAL A 531 39.83 -32.49 -15.44
N LYS A 532 40.21 -32.87 -16.66
CA LYS A 532 39.76 -32.17 -17.87
C LYS A 532 38.24 -32.24 -18.01
N GLN A 533 37.63 -33.40 -17.79
CA GLN A 533 36.17 -33.57 -17.88
C GLN A 533 35.41 -32.75 -16.82
N ALA A 534 35.91 -32.71 -15.59
CA ALA A 534 35.37 -31.86 -14.54
C ALA A 534 35.52 -30.36 -14.87
N ALA A 535 36.69 -29.95 -15.38
CA ALA A 535 36.93 -28.57 -15.80
C ALA A 535 36.05 -28.16 -16.98
N ASP A 536 35.89 -29.01 -18.00
CA ASP A 536 34.98 -28.78 -19.13
C ASP A 536 33.52 -28.62 -18.63
N ALA A 537 33.09 -29.45 -17.68
CA ALA A 537 31.75 -29.38 -17.07
C ALA A 537 31.53 -28.10 -16.24
N ILE A 538 32.51 -27.71 -15.41
CA ILE A 538 32.48 -26.47 -14.61
C ILE A 538 32.46 -25.23 -15.52
N ASN A 539 33.26 -25.20 -16.58
CA ASN A 539 33.31 -24.09 -17.53
C ASN A 539 32.03 -24.00 -18.39
N SER A 540 31.35 -25.12 -18.61
CA SER A 540 30.07 -25.18 -19.34
C SER A 540 28.85 -24.91 -18.46
N ALA A 541 29.01 -24.89 -17.13
CA ALA A 541 27.92 -24.64 -16.20
C ALA A 541 27.42 -23.19 -16.29
N THR A 542 26.13 -23.03 -16.57
CA THR A 542 25.46 -21.73 -16.75
C THR A 542 24.92 -21.11 -15.47
N ASP A 543 24.98 -21.84 -14.35
CA ASP A 543 24.43 -21.45 -13.05
C ASP A 543 25.24 -22.07 -11.89
N ALA A 544 25.08 -21.48 -10.71
CA ALA A 544 25.80 -21.81 -9.49
C ALA A 544 25.57 -23.25 -9.00
N GLN A 545 24.34 -23.76 -9.13
CA GLN A 545 24.02 -25.12 -8.69
C GLN A 545 24.68 -26.16 -9.60
N THR A 546 24.69 -25.92 -10.91
CA THR A 546 25.40 -26.75 -11.89
C THR A 546 26.91 -26.74 -11.64
N ILE A 547 27.52 -25.62 -11.25
CA ILE A 547 28.93 -25.56 -10.82
C ILE A 547 29.17 -26.46 -9.59
N VAL A 548 28.34 -26.34 -8.54
CA VAL A 548 28.46 -27.16 -7.32
C VAL A 548 28.32 -28.65 -7.62
N ASN A 549 27.35 -29.01 -8.47
CA ASN A 549 27.10 -30.39 -8.89
C ASN A 549 28.28 -30.95 -9.71
N ALA A 550 28.79 -30.19 -10.70
CA ALA A 550 29.94 -30.57 -11.51
C ALA A 550 31.21 -30.73 -10.68
N THR A 551 31.44 -29.84 -9.71
CA THR A 551 32.58 -29.93 -8.77
C THR A 551 32.52 -31.20 -7.92
N SER A 552 31.35 -31.48 -7.33
CA SER A 552 31.15 -32.70 -6.52
C SER A 552 31.27 -34.00 -7.33
N ALA A 553 30.80 -33.99 -8.58
CA ALA A 553 30.94 -35.12 -9.49
C ALA A 553 32.42 -35.33 -9.90
N GLY A 554 33.11 -34.25 -10.25
CA GLY A 554 34.52 -34.27 -10.65
C GLY A 554 35.45 -34.75 -9.53
N ILE A 555 35.26 -34.27 -8.30
CA ILE A 555 35.98 -34.75 -7.11
C ILE A 555 35.83 -36.26 -6.95
N LYS A 556 34.59 -36.79 -6.99
CA LYS A 556 34.32 -38.23 -6.89
C LYS A 556 34.96 -39.04 -8.03
N ALA A 557 34.93 -38.52 -9.25
CA ALA A 557 35.53 -39.19 -10.41
C ALA A 557 37.06 -39.24 -10.31
N ILE A 558 37.69 -38.21 -9.75
CA ILE A 558 39.13 -38.12 -9.48
C ILE A 558 39.54 -39.04 -8.33
N ASP A 559 38.83 -39.00 -7.19
CA ASP A 559 39.04 -39.92 -6.04
C ASP A 559 39.06 -41.39 -6.50
N ALA A 560 38.16 -41.77 -7.43
CA ALA A 560 38.03 -43.12 -7.95
C ALA A 560 39.20 -43.61 -8.83
N GLN A 561 40.14 -42.74 -9.25
CA GLN A 561 41.25 -43.14 -10.12
C GLN A 561 42.44 -43.75 -9.37
N TYR A 562 42.57 -43.53 -8.06
CA TYR A 562 43.56 -44.24 -7.26
C TYR A 562 43.08 -45.66 -6.95
N VAL A 563 43.72 -46.64 -7.59
CA VAL A 563 43.48 -48.06 -7.37
C VAL A 563 44.78 -48.67 -6.84
N PRO A 564 44.87 -49.05 -5.55
CA PRO A 564 46.09 -49.59 -4.99
C PRO A 564 46.47 -50.93 -5.64
N GLY A 565 47.76 -51.26 -5.65
CA GLY A 565 48.24 -52.51 -6.21
C GLY A 565 47.67 -53.73 -5.47
N THR A 566 47.12 -54.68 -6.22
CA THR A 566 46.39 -55.84 -5.67
C THR A 566 47.28 -56.89 -5.00
N THR A 567 48.59 -56.85 -5.25
CA THR A 567 49.58 -57.77 -4.69
C THR A 567 50.55 -56.99 -3.81
N ALA A 568 50.65 -57.33 -2.53
CA ALA A 568 51.57 -56.67 -1.61
C ALA A 568 53.02 -56.81 -2.09
N LEU A 569 53.85 -55.78 -1.84
CA LEU A 569 55.24 -55.75 -2.32
C LEU A 569 56.05 -57.00 -1.92
N VAL A 570 55.81 -57.54 -0.71
CA VAL A 570 56.49 -58.75 -0.23
C VAL A 570 56.10 -60.01 -1.03
N ASP A 571 54.87 -60.09 -1.53
CA ASP A 571 54.42 -61.19 -2.37
C ASP A 571 54.92 -61.05 -3.82
N GLN A 572 55.04 -59.81 -4.32
CA GLN A 572 55.72 -59.53 -5.58
C GLN A 572 57.20 -59.92 -5.52
N GLN A 573 57.89 -59.54 -4.43
CA GLN A 573 59.26 -60.00 -4.14
C GLN A 573 59.29 -61.53 -4.12
N LYS A 574 58.42 -62.19 -3.35
CA LYS A 574 58.39 -63.66 -3.27
C LYS A 574 58.19 -64.35 -4.62
N ALA A 575 57.29 -63.85 -5.47
CA ALA A 575 57.08 -64.37 -6.82
C ALA A 575 58.30 -64.15 -7.74
N ALA A 576 58.94 -62.98 -7.65
CA ALA A 576 60.18 -62.67 -8.35
C ALA A 576 61.34 -63.58 -7.92
N LEU A 577 61.46 -63.85 -6.61
CA LEU A 577 62.46 -64.76 -6.06
C LEU A 577 62.25 -66.19 -6.55
N GLN A 578 61.01 -66.68 -6.57
CA GLN A 578 60.71 -68.00 -7.14
C GLN A 578 61.12 -68.10 -8.62
N ARG A 579 60.85 -67.08 -9.43
CA ARG A 579 61.27 -67.04 -10.84
C ARG A 579 62.79 -67.10 -11.00
N ILE A 580 63.56 -66.52 -10.08
CA ILE A 580 65.03 -66.60 -10.08
C ILE A 580 65.51 -68.02 -9.74
N GLU A 581 64.89 -68.69 -8.76
CA GLU A 581 65.20 -70.09 -8.42
C GLU A 581 64.82 -71.05 -9.55
N ASP A 582 63.65 -70.84 -10.19
CA ASP A 582 63.18 -71.64 -11.33
C ASP A 582 64.15 -71.53 -12.52
N GLU A 583 64.60 -70.32 -12.86
CA GLU A 583 65.58 -70.08 -13.93
C GLU A 583 66.95 -70.66 -13.59
N ALA A 584 67.42 -70.47 -12.35
CA ALA A 584 68.68 -71.04 -11.88
C ALA A 584 68.66 -72.58 -11.94
N ALA A 585 67.53 -73.21 -11.62
CA ALA A 585 67.34 -74.65 -11.77
C ALA A 585 67.34 -75.09 -13.24
N ALA A 586 66.67 -74.35 -14.13
CA ALA A 586 66.63 -74.62 -15.56
C ALA A 586 68.04 -74.56 -16.19
N ILE A 587 68.79 -73.48 -15.96
CA ILE A 587 70.16 -73.32 -16.50
C ILE A 587 71.13 -74.36 -15.91
N LYS A 588 71.04 -74.69 -14.62
CA LYS A 588 71.84 -75.80 -14.03
C LYS A 588 71.51 -77.16 -14.64
N ALA A 589 70.25 -77.40 -15.02
CA ALA A 589 69.85 -78.63 -15.71
C ALA A 589 70.46 -78.70 -17.12
N VAL A 590 70.47 -77.60 -17.87
CA VAL A 590 71.13 -77.48 -19.18
C VAL A 590 72.64 -77.76 -19.06
N ILE A 591 73.35 -77.09 -18.14
CA ILE A 591 74.78 -77.30 -17.86
C ILE A 591 75.08 -78.78 -17.53
N SER A 592 74.22 -79.40 -16.72
CA SER A 592 74.45 -80.78 -16.28
C SER A 592 74.25 -81.80 -17.42
N GLN A 593 73.32 -81.53 -18.33
CA GLN A 593 73.04 -82.37 -19.51
C GLN A 593 74.05 -82.19 -20.67
N ASP A 594 74.82 -81.09 -20.71
CA ASP A 594 75.82 -80.88 -21.75
C ASP A 594 76.88 -81.98 -21.74
N LYS A 595 77.01 -82.73 -22.84
CA LYS A 595 77.96 -83.84 -22.99
C LYS A 595 79.38 -83.39 -23.36
N THR A 596 79.55 -82.13 -23.74
CA THR A 596 80.84 -81.56 -24.19
C THR A 596 81.67 -80.96 -23.06
N LEU A 597 81.06 -80.70 -21.89
CA LEU A 597 81.73 -80.21 -20.68
C LEU A 597 82.15 -81.38 -19.78
N ASP A 598 83.38 -81.31 -19.25
CA ASP A 598 83.84 -82.21 -18.19
C ASP A 598 83.26 -81.83 -16.82
N ASN A 599 83.47 -82.67 -15.79
CA ASN A 599 82.87 -82.43 -14.48
C ASN A 599 83.35 -81.13 -13.82
N ALA A 600 84.59 -80.69 -14.09
CA ALA A 600 85.14 -79.47 -13.51
C ALA A 600 84.53 -78.22 -14.18
N ALA A 601 84.38 -78.22 -15.50
CA ALA A 601 83.73 -77.13 -16.22
C ALA A 601 82.24 -76.98 -15.85
N LYS A 602 81.52 -78.10 -15.69
CA LYS A 602 80.13 -78.10 -15.20
C LYS A 602 80.01 -77.50 -13.80
N GLU A 603 80.92 -77.86 -12.89
CA GLU A 603 80.88 -77.37 -11.51
C GLU A 603 81.11 -75.86 -11.44
N ILE A 604 82.06 -75.32 -12.22
CA ILE A 604 82.33 -73.88 -12.30
C ILE A 604 81.10 -73.11 -12.82
N GLN A 605 80.44 -73.60 -13.88
CA GLN A 605 79.26 -72.92 -14.42
C GLN A 605 78.07 -72.98 -13.45
N ARG A 606 77.81 -74.13 -12.81
CA ARG A 606 76.76 -74.22 -11.77
C ARG A 606 77.01 -73.28 -10.60
N ALA A 607 78.25 -73.20 -10.11
CA ALA A 607 78.64 -72.29 -9.03
C ALA A 607 78.51 -70.80 -9.42
N ASN A 608 78.65 -70.46 -10.71
CA ASN A 608 78.37 -69.12 -11.22
C ASN A 608 76.87 -68.83 -11.33
N VAL A 609 76.05 -69.81 -11.74
CA VAL A 609 74.59 -69.70 -11.68
C VAL A 609 74.13 -69.43 -10.23
N ASP A 610 74.63 -70.19 -9.25
CA ASP A 610 74.36 -69.95 -7.82
C ASP A 610 74.72 -68.53 -7.36
N ARG A 611 75.85 -68.00 -7.85
CA ARG A 611 76.33 -66.66 -7.51
C ARG A 611 75.43 -65.56 -8.07
N GLU A 612 75.07 -65.63 -9.35
CA GLU A 612 74.22 -64.61 -9.98
C GLU A 612 72.76 -64.75 -9.52
N ALA A 613 72.27 -65.97 -9.26
CA ALA A 613 70.99 -66.21 -8.61
C ALA A 613 70.94 -65.55 -7.22
N LYS A 614 71.94 -65.78 -6.36
CA LYS A 614 72.03 -65.10 -5.05
C LYS A 614 72.05 -63.58 -5.18
N LYS A 615 72.81 -63.03 -6.14
CA LYS A 615 72.91 -61.58 -6.37
C LYS A 615 71.59 -60.98 -6.85
N ALA A 616 70.85 -61.67 -7.71
CA ALA A 616 69.49 -61.30 -8.07
C ALA A 616 68.55 -61.37 -6.87
N HIS A 617 68.66 -62.43 -6.07
CA HIS A 617 67.87 -62.67 -4.85
C HIS A 617 68.08 -61.57 -3.80
N ASP A 618 69.31 -61.08 -3.63
CA ASP A 618 69.64 -59.95 -2.75
C ASP A 618 69.14 -58.61 -3.35
N SER A 619 69.23 -58.44 -4.68
CA SER A 619 68.72 -57.23 -5.37
C SER A 619 67.19 -57.10 -5.31
N ILE A 620 66.46 -58.21 -5.44
CA ILE A 620 65.00 -58.25 -5.31
C ILE A 620 64.56 -57.96 -3.87
N LYS A 621 65.28 -58.50 -2.87
CA LYS A 621 65.04 -58.18 -1.44
C LYS A 621 65.30 -56.72 -1.11
N ALA A 622 66.29 -56.09 -1.76
CA ALA A 622 66.62 -54.68 -1.58
C ALA A 622 65.64 -53.73 -2.32
N ALA A 623 64.84 -54.23 -3.26
CA ALA A 623 63.89 -53.41 -4.00
C ALA A 623 62.74 -52.94 -3.11
N THR A 624 62.60 -51.62 -2.95
CA THR A 624 61.61 -50.97 -2.08
C THR A 624 60.26 -50.71 -2.74
N ASN A 625 60.08 -51.08 -4.01
CA ASN A 625 58.84 -50.92 -4.77
C ASN A 625 58.74 -51.95 -5.92
N ALA A 626 57.53 -52.09 -6.48
CA ALA A 626 57.20 -53.03 -7.55
C ALA A 626 58.09 -52.90 -8.79
N GLN A 627 58.38 -51.67 -9.22
CA GLN A 627 59.26 -51.40 -10.36
C GLN A 627 60.68 -51.93 -10.11
N GLY A 628 61.23 -51.70 -8.92
CA GLY A 628 62.54 -52.22 -8.52
C GLY A 628 62.58 -53.75 -8.51
N VAL A 629 61.51 -54.40 -8.03
CA VAL A 629 61.38 -55.86 -8.06
C VAL A 629 61.38 -56.37 -9.51
N LYS A 630 60.57 -55.75 -10.39
CA LYS A 630 60.49 -56.08 -11.82
C LYS A 630 61.86 -55.97 -12.51
N VAL A 631 62.55 -54.84 -12.35
CA VAL A 631 63.88 -54.61 -12.93
C VAL A 631 64.93 -55.58 -12.38
N ALA A 632 64.94 -55.83 -11.06
CA ALA A 632 65.88 -56.77 -10.45
C ALA A 632 65.65 -58.22 -10.92
N THR A 633 64.38 -58.60 -11.17
CA THR A 633 64.03 -59.91 -11.74
C THR A 633 64.53 -60.05 -13.17
N GLU A 634 64.23 -59.07 -14.03
CA GLU A 634 64.63 -59.08 -15.45
C GLU A 634 66.16 -59.07 -15.62
N ALA A 635 66.86 -58.28 -14.80
CA ALA A 635 68.33 -58.27 -14.77
C ALA A 635 68.92 -59.59 -14.23
N GLY A 636 68.27 -60.19 -13.22
CA GLY A 636 68.70 -61.43 -12.60
C GLY A 636 68.61 -62.64 -13.52
N ILE A 637 67.46 -62.85 -14.17
CA ILE A 637 67.24 -63.90 -15.18
C ILE A 637 68.33 -63.80 -16.26
N LYS A 638 68.50 -62.61 -16.84
CA LYS A 638 69.51 -62.36 -17.89
C LYS A 638 70.96 -62.64 -17.44
N ALA A 639 71.28 -62.43 -16.17
CA ALA A 639 72.61 -62.73 -15.62
C ALA A 639 72.82 -64.23 -15.39
N ILE A 640 71.76 -64.96 -15.04
CA ILE A 640 71.74 -66.43 -14.87
C ILE A 640 71.89 -67.14 -16.22
N ASP A 641 71.10 -66.74 -17.23
CA ASP A 641 71.16 -67.27 -18.60
C ASP A 641 72.57 -67.25 -19.17
N ALA A 642 73.30 -66.15 -18.92
CA ALA A 642 74.64 -65.91 -19.42
C ALA A 642 75.73 -66.84 -18.81
N GLN A 643 75.41 -67.64 -17.79
CA GLN A 643 76.38 -68.54 -17.15
C GLN A 643 76.53 -69.90 -17.83
N TYR A 644 75.56 -70.32 -18.66
CA TYR A 644 75.73 -71.50 -19.49
C TYR A 644 76.58 -71.18 -20.73
N VAL A 645 77.73 -71.84 -20.82
CA VAL A 645 78.64 -71.74 -21.96
C VAL A 645 78.92 -73.16 -22.45
N PRO A 646 78.45 -73.58 -23.62
CA PRO A 646 78.69 -74.93 -24.12
C PRO A 646 80.18 -75.19 -24.35
N GLY A 647 80.58 -76.47 -24.32
CA GLY A 647 81.96 -76.87 -24.58
C GLY A 647 82.44 -76.43 -25.97
N THR A 648 83.66 -75.90 -26.04
CA THR A 648 84.26 -75.33 -27.27
C THR A 648 84.70 -76.38 -28.29
N THR A 649 84.63 -77.66 -27.94
CA THR A 649 84.97 -78.81 -28.79
C THR A 649 83.86 -79.84 -28.71
N THR A 650 83.51 -80.46 -29.84
CA THR A 650 82.46 -81.47 -29.85
C THR A 650 82.94 -82.74 -29.13
N LEU A 651 82.02 -83.54 -28.59
CA LEU A 651 82.37 -84.83 -27.98
C LEU A 651 83.14 -85.74 -28.96
N ALA A 652 82.78 -85.72 -30.24
CA ALA A 652 83.47 -86.49 -31.28
C ALA A 652 84.92 -86.02 -31.51
N ASP A 653 85.18 -84.71 -31.45
CA ASP A 653 86.54 -84.17 -31.57
C ASP A 653 87.38 -84.49 -30.32
N GLN A 654 86.77 -84.47 -29.13
CA GLN A 654 87.43 -84.89 -27.89
C GLN A 654 87.79 -86.39 -27.92
N GLN A 655 86.85 -87.25 -28.34
CA GLN A 655 87.10 -88.68 -28.58
C GLN A 655 88.24 -88.89 -29.58
N LYS A 656 88.22 -88.18 -30.72
CA LYS A 656 89.25 -88.27 -31.75
C LYS A 656 90.64 -87.86 -31.24
N ALA A 657 90.73 -86.77 -30.46
CA ALA A 657 91.97 -86.34 -29.83
C ALA A 657 92.50 -87.37 -28.82
N ALA A 658 91.60 -87.94 -28.01
CA ALA A 658 91.92 -89.01 -27.06
C ALA A 658 92.40 -90.30 -27.73
N VAL A 659 91.75 -90.74 -28.82
CA VAL A 659 92.21 -91.89 -29.63
C VAL A 659 93.59 -91.63 -30.23
N GLN A 660 93.88 -90.41 -30.68
CA GLN A 660 95.22 -90.07 -31.17
C GLN A 660 96.29 -90.13 -30.07
N LEU A 661 95.97 -89.71 -28.84
CA LEU A 661 96.87 -89.86 -27.69
C LEU A 661 97.15 -91.35 -27.37
N ILE A 662 96.11 -92.19 -27.40
CA ILE A 662 96.24 -93.65 -27.22
C ILE A 662 97.09 -94.30 -28.31
N ALA A 663 96.89 -93.92 -29.58
CA ALA A 663 97.68 -94.43 -30.70
C ALA A 663 99.17 -94.03 -30.57
N ASN A 664 99.43 -92.78 -30.15
CA ASN A 664 100.79 -92.29 -29.90
C ASN A 664 101.47 -93.05 -28.75
N GLU A 665 100.75 -93.30 -27.65
CA GLU A 665 101.30 -94.03 -26.50
C GLU A 665 101.58 -95.50 -26.83
N GLY A 666 100.69 -96.14 -27.60
CA GLY A 666 100.93 -97.48 -28.14
C GLY A 666 102.19 -97.56 -29.01
N ALA A 667 102.44 -96.57 -29.85
CA ALA A 667 103.67 -96.49 -30.64
C ALA A 667 104.92 -96.28 -29.75
N ARG A 668 104.79 -95.47 -28.68
CA ARG A 668 105.87 -95.22 -27.72
C ARG A 668 106.30 -96.51 -27.00
N VAL A 669 105.36 -97.23 -26.39
CA VAL A 669 105.65 -98.47 -25.63
C VAL A 669 106.18 -99.58 -26.54
N LYS A 670 105.66 -99.72 -27.77
CA LYS A 670 106.24 -100.65 -28.76
C LYS A 670 107.71 -100.33 -29.05
N GLY A 671 108.04 -99.04 -29.17
CA GLY A 671 109.42 -98.57 -29.36
C GLY A 671 110.34 -98.87 -28.17
N GLU A 672 109.80 -98.94 -26.95
CA GLU A 672 110.53 -99.38 -25.76
C GLU A 672 110.77 -100.89 -25.77
N ILE A 673 109.74 -101.69 -26.08
CA ILE A 673 109.84 -103.16 -26.21
C ILE A 673 110.85 -103.57 -27.30
N ASP A 674 110.82 -102.93 -28.46
CA ASP A 674 111.75 -103.26 -29.57
C ASP A 674 113.22 -103.03 -29.18
N ARG A 675 113.47 -101.99 -28.38
CA ARG A 675 114.82 -101.60 -27.92
C ARG A 675 115.30 -102.37 -26.69
N ASP A 676 114.45 -103.18 -26.06
CA ASP A 676 114.82 -103.97 -24.90
C ASP A 676 115.80 -105.10 -25.31
N PRO A 677 117.06 -105.11 -24.83
CA PRO A 677 118.03 -106.14 -25.22
C PRO A 677 117.83 -107.46 -24.46
N THR A 678 117.01 -107.47 -23.41
CA THR A 678 116.78 -108.64 -22.54
C THR A 678 115.69 -109.57 -23.04
N LEU A 679 114.92 -109.15 -24.05
CA LEU A 679 113.86 -109.94 -24.68
C LEU A 679 114.33 -110.54 -26.01
N ASP A 680 113.87 -111.75 -26.33
CA ASP A 680 114.03 -112.35 -27.65
C ASP A 680 112.92 -111.93 -28.63
N ASP A 681 113.05 -112.32 -29.90
CA ASP A 681 112.10 -111.91 -30.94
C ASP A 681 110.67 -112.42 -30.68
N ALA A 682 110.51 -113.56 -30.01
CA ALA A 682 109.21 -114.13 -29.67
C ALA A 682 108.56 -113.39 -28.49
N GLU A 683 109.32 -113.09 -27.44
CA GLU A 683 108.86 -112.28 -26.30
C GLU A 683 108.48 -110.86 -26.73
N LYS A 684 109.30 -110.21 -27.58
CA LYS A 684 108.97 -108.91 -28.18
C LYS A 684 107.70 -108.96 -29.01
N ALA A 685 107.51 -110.01 -29.81
CA ALA A 685 106.29 -110.18 -30.60
C ALA A 685 105.03 -110.29 -29.70
N VAL A 686 105.10 -111.04 -28.60
CA VAL A 686 103.98 -111.18 -27.64
C VAL A 686 103.67 -109.86 -26.95
N GLN A 687 104.67 -109.13 -26.44
CA GLN A 687 104.41 -107.86 -25.75
C GLN A 687 103.88 -106.78 -26.71
N LYS A 688 104.40 -106.68 -27.93
CA LYS A 688 103.87 -105.74 -28.94
C LYS A 688 102.42 -106.08 -29.35
N ALA A 689 102.07 -107.36 -29.44
CA ALA A 689 100.69 -107.79 -29.69
C ALA A 689 99.75 -107.48 -28.51
N ASN A 690 100.25 -107.52 -27.27
CA ASN A 690 99.52 -107.07 -26.10
C ASN A 690 99.32 -105.54 -26.12
N VAL A 691 100.34 -104.75 -26.50
CA VAL A 691 100.17 -103.30 -26.70
C VAL A 691 99.11 -103.01 -27.77
N ASP A 692 99.10 -103.73 -28.91
CA ASP A 692 98.03 -103.57 -29.92
C ASP A 692 96.64 -103.86 -29.35
N ARG A 693 96.51 -104.91 -28.54
CA ARG A 693 95.25 -105.28 -27.89
C ARG A 693 94.77 -104.22 -26.91
N GLU A 694 95.64 -103.68 -26.06
CA GLU A 694 95.29 -102.60 -25.13
C GLU A 694 95.02 -101.26 -25.85
N VAL A 695 95.74 -100.95 -26.94
CA VAL A 695 95.45 -99.79 -27.81
C VAL A 695 94.05 -99.91 -28.44
N GLN A 696 93.70 -101.09 -28.97
CA GLN A 696 92.37 -101.35 -29.52
C GLN A 696 91.28 -101.26 -28.44
N GLN A 697 91.51 -101.83 -27.26
CA GLN A 697 90.56 -101.79 -26.16
C GLN A 697 90.36 -100.36 -25.63
N ALA A 698 91.43 -99.60 -25.44
CA ALA A 698 91.37 -98.19 -25.04
C ALA A 698 90.66 -97.33 -26.10
N THR A 699 90.94 -97.55 -27.38
CA THR A 699 90.27 -96.87 -28.50
C THR A 699 88.77 -97.19 -28.53
N ALA A 700 88.39 -98.45 -28.35
CA ALA A 700 87.00 -98.87 -28.27
C ALA A 700 86.30 -98.22 -27.06
N ASN A 701 86.92 -98.28 -25.88
CA ASN A 701 86.42 -97.66 -24.65
C ASN A 701 86.16 -96.16 -24.88
N ILE A 702 87.14 -95.40 -25.38
CA ILE A 702 87.01 -93.96 -25.69
C ILE A 702 85.84 -93.70 -26.65
N ASN A 703 85.75 -94.43 -27.76
CA ASN A 703 84.67 -94.22 -28.75
C ASN A 703 83.28 -94.56 -28.21
N THR A 704 83.17 -95.43 -27.19
CA THR A 704 81.90 -95.73 -26.51
C THR A 704 81.51 -94.75 -25.40
N THR A 705 82.37 -93.80 -25.04
CA THR A 705 82.06 -92.79 -24.02
C THR A 705 80.93 -91.85 -24.48
N THR A 706 80.07 -91.45 -23.56
CA THR A 706 78.89 -90.62 -23.85
C THR A 706 79.05 -89.15 -23.50
N ASP A 707 80.19 -88.76 -22.93
CA ASP A 707 80.49 -87.43 -22.42
C ASP A 707 82.01 -87.20 -22.25
N ALA A 708 82.39 -85.93 -22.13
CA ALA A 708 83.76 -85.45 -22.00
C ALA A 708 84.54 -86.06 -20.82
N GLN A 709 83.86 -86.33 -19.69
CA GLN A 709 84.52 -86.94 -18.54
C GLN A 709 84.83 -88.42 -18.79
N GLY A 710 83.90 -89.14 -19.45
CA GLY A 710 84.14 -90.49 -19.96
C GLY A 710 85.36 -90.55 -20.87
N VAL A 711 85.47 -89.65 -21.85
CA VAL A 711 86.64 -89.54 -22.74
C VAL A 711 87.93 -89.38 -21.92
N LYS A 712 87.93 -88.43 -20.99
CA LYS A 712 89.09 -88.09 -20.14
C LYS A 712 89.54 -89.27 -19.26
N ASN A 713 88.59 -89.99 -18.67
CA ASN A 713 88.86 -91.19 -17.86
C ASN A 713 89.38 -92.35 -18.72
N ALA A 714 88.69 -92.69 -19.81
CA ALA A 714 89.07 -93.79 -20.69
C ALA A 714 90.45 -93.57 -21.36
N THR A 715 90.84 -92.32 -21.60
CA THR A 715 92.19 -91.96 -22.04
C THR A 715 93.24 -92.26 -20.97
N ALA A 716 93.00 -91.85 -19.73
CA ALA A 716 93.93 -92.07 -18.62
C ALA A 716 94.10 -93.56 -18.29
N ASP A 717 92.99 -94.31 -18.25
CA ASP A 717 93.01 -95.75 -18.02
C ASP A 717 93.68 -96.50 -19.18
N GLY A 718 93.42 -96.09 -20.42
CA GLY A 718 94.05 -96.67 -21.61
C GLY A 718 95.56 -96.48 -21.66
N VAL A 719 96.05 -95.26 -21.41
CA VAL A 719 97.50 -94.96 -21.30
C VAL A 719 98.14 -95.85 -20.24
N LYS A 720 97.50 -95.98 -19.06
CA LYS A 720 97.99 -96.82 -17.96
C LYS A 720 98.05 -98.31 -18.34
N ALA A 721 97.04 -98.83 -19.02
CA ALA A 721 96.99 -100.23 -19.45
C ALA A 721 98.03 -100.57 -20.52
N ILE A 722 98.26 -99.67 -21.47
CA ILE A 722 99.28 -99.78 -22.52
C ILE A 722 100.68 -99.79 -21.91
N ASN A 723 100.97 -98.89 -20.98
CA ASN A 723 102.28 -98.79 -20.32
C ASN A 723 102.63 -100.02 -19.48
N ALA A 724 101.64 -100.78 -19.01
CA ALA A 724 101.87 -102.01 -18.26
C ALA A 724 102.31 -103.21 -19.13
N GLN A 725 102.32 -103.10 -20.46
CA GLN A 725 102.62 -104.24 -21.35
C GLN A 725 104.12 -104.44 -21.65
N HIS A 726 104.97 -103.44 -21.37
CA HIS A 726 106.43 -103.62 -21.46
C HIS A 726 106.95 -104.24 -20.16
N VAL A 727 107.52 -105.44 -20.26
CA VAL A 727 108.07 -106.20 -19.14
C VAL A 727 109.44 -106.76 -19.55
N SER A 728 110.53 -106.23 -19.02
CA SER A 728 111.88 -106.70 -19.35
C SER A 728 112.13 -108.15 -18.94
N GLY A 729 113.04 -108.81 -19.65
CA GLY A 729 113.42 -110.21 -19.45
C GLY A 729 114.12 -110.46 -18.11
N THR A 730 113.89 -111.64 -17.53
CA THR A 730 114.33 -111.98 -16.16
C THR A 730 115.83 -112.31 -16.02
N LYS A 731 116.57 -112.39 -17.14
CA LYS A 731 118.03 -112.57 -17.18
C LYS A 731 118.68 -111.44 -17.97
N SER A 732 119.76 -110.87 -17.42
CA SER A 732 120.64 -109.97 -18.18
C SER A 732 121.26 -110.70 -19.39
N VAL A 733 121.54 -109.95 -20.46
CA VAL A 733 122.29 -110.42 -21.63
C VAL A 733 123.62 -111.05 -21.23
N ASP A 734 124.29 -110.54 -20.20
CA ASP A 734 125.57 -111.10 -19.72
C ASP A 734 125.41 -112.49 -19.08
N ASN A 735 124.30 -112.74 -18.38
CA ASN A 735 123.99 -114.07 -17.83
C ASN A 735 123.64 -115.05 -18.95
N LEU A 736 122.91 -114.58 -19.98
CA LEU A 736 122.61 -115.38 -21.17
C LEU A 736 123.90 -115.74 -21.94
N LYS A 737 124.83 -114.79 -22.08
CA LYS A 737 126.18 -115.03 -22.63
C LYS A 737 126.95 -116.07 -21.82
N HIS A 738 126.89 -115.99 -20.50
CA HIS A 738 127.55 -116.96 -19.62
C HIS A 738 127.00 -118.38 -19.84
N ASP A 739 125.67 -118.55 -19.77
CA ASP A 739 124.99 -119.82 -20.02
C ASP A 739 125.33 -120.39 -21.42
N ALA A 740 125.34 -119.54 -22.44
CA ALA A 740 125.66 -119.90 -23.82
C ALA A 740 127.14 -120.29 -24.02
N ASN A 741 128.08 -119.55 -23.42
CA ASN A 741 129.50 -119.88 -23.45
C ASN A 741 129.78 -121.23 -22.76
N THR A 742 129.08 -121.52 -21.66
CA THR A 742 129.17 -122.83 -20.99
C THR A 742 128.65 -123.96 -21.86
N ALA A 743 127.59 -123.75 -22.64
CA ALA A 743 127.14 -124.75 -23.61
C ALA A 743 128.19 -125.01 -24.71
N ILE A 744 128.87 -123.96 -25.19
CA ILE A 744 129.99 -124.10 -26.14
C ILE A 744 131.19 -124.84 -25.56
N ASP A 745 131.54 -124.59 -24.29
CA ASP A 745 132.58 -125.36 -23.59
C ASP A 745 132.26 -126.86 -23.55
N ASN A 746 131.01 -127.19 -23.20
CA ASN A 746 130.55 -128.57 -23.09
C ASN A 746 130.57 -129.28 -24.47
N GLU A 747 130.12 -128.61 -25.53
CA GLU A 747 130.14 -129.20 -26.88
C GLU A 747 131.58 -129.38 -27.39
N ALA A 748 132.45 -128.39 -27.18
CA ALA A 748 133.86 -128.49 -27.54
C ALA A 748 134.57 -129.63 -26.81
N ALA A 749 134.25 -129.86 -25.53
CA ALA A 749 134.77 -131.00 -24.78
C ALA A 749 134.26 -132.34 -25.35
N LYS A 750 132.97 -132.44 -25.70
CA LYS A 750 132.37 -133.64 -26.31
C LYS A 750 133.05 -134.00 -27.63
N VAL A 751 133.13 -133.08 -28.59
CA VAL A 751 133.67 -133.38 -29.94
C VAL A 751 135.16 -133.72 -29.90
N LYS A 752 135.95 -133.07 -29.02
CA LYS A 752 137.35 -133.49 -28.79
C LYS A 752 137.47 -134.90 -28.25
N GLN A 753 136.52 -135.32 -27.40
CA GLN A 753 136.51 -136.66 -26.84
C GLN A 753 136.13 -137.71 -27.91
N GLU A 754 135.24 -137.35 -28.84
CA GLU A 754 134.92 -138.15 -30.03
C GLU A 754 136.15 -138.29 -30.96
N ILE A 755 136.87 -137.21 -31.25
CA ILE A 755 138.13 -137.21 -32.03
C ILE A 755 139.24 -138.04 -31.34
N ALA A 756 139.43 -137.87 -30.03
CA ALA A 756 140.46 -138.58 -29.28
C ALA A 756 140.25 -140.11 -29.31
N ASN A 757 138.98 -140.54 -29.22
CA ASN A 757 138.58 -141.95 -29.24
C ASN A 757 138.56 -142.57 -30.65
N ASP A 758 138.71 -141.79 -31.72
CA ASP A 758 138.70 -142.30 -33.10
C ASP A 758 139.95 -143.16 -33.39
N SER A 759 139.83 -144.47 -33.31
CA SER A 759 140.96 -145.39 -33.51
C SER A 759 141.51 -145.44 -34.94
N THR A 760 140.90 -144.73 -35.90
CA THR A 760 141.26 -144.76 -37.32
C THR A 760 142.10 -143.57 -37.77
N LEU A 761 142.14 -142.51 -36.96
CA LEU A 761 143.00 -141.35 -37.18
C LEU A 761 144.39 -141.58 -36.59
N ASP A 762 145.43 -141.19 -37.33
CA ASP A 762 146.76 -141.03 -36.75
C ASP A 762 146.81 -139.83 -35.78
N ASP A 763 147.78 -139.85 -34.87
CA ASP A 763 147.89 -138.86 -33.81
C ASP A 763 148.06 -137.44 -34.35
N ALA A 764 148.70 -137.28 -35.51
CA ALA A 764 148.85 -135.99 -36.20
C ALA A 764 147.49 -135.44 -36.68
N THR A 765 146.63 -136.29 -37.24
CA THR A 765 145.30 -135.89 -37.75
C THR A 765 144.32 -135.64 -36.60
N LYS A 766 144.38 -136.44 -35.51
CA LYS A 766 143.64 -136.14 -34.27
C LYS A 766 144.02 -134.78 -33.69
N GLN A 767 145.31 -134.47 -33.66
CA GLN A 767 145.82 -133.20 -33.16
C GLN A 767 145.27 -132.03 -34.00
N ILE A 768 145.23 -132.16 -35.33
CA ILE A 768 144.65 -131.13 -36.23
C ILE A 768 143.17 -130.91 -35.95
N GLN A 769 142.36 -131.97 -35.87
CA GLN A 769 140.91 -131.84 -35.64
C GLN A 769 140.58 -131.31 -34.24
N THR A 770 141.32 -131.76 -33.21
CA THR A 770 141.21 -131.23 -31.84
C THR A 770 141.51 -129.73 -31.82
N ASN A 771 142.57 -129.29 -32.50
CA ASN A 771 142.93 -127.88 -32.64
C ASN A 771 141.89 -127.07 -33.44
N ASN A 772 141.13 -127.70 -34.34
CA ASN A 772 140.03 -127.04 -35.04
C ASN A 772 138.80 -126.89 -34.14
N VAL A 773 138.46 -127.90 -33.32
CA VAL A 773 137.40 -127.75 -32.29
C VAL A 773 137.73 -126.60 -31.34
N ASP A 774 138.98 -126.49 -30.91
CA ASP A 774 139.43 -125.34 -30.10
C ASP A 774 139.20 -123.99 -30.81
N GLN A 775 139.52 -123.90 -32.10
CA GLN A 775 139.32 -122.68 -32.88
C GLN A 775 137.84 -122.33 -33.08
N GLU A 776 136.99 -123.31 -33.41
CA GLU A 776 135.55 -123.07 -33.56
C GLU A 776 134.88 -122.76 -32.22
N ALA A 777 135.32 -123.37 -31.11
CA ALA A 777 134.87 -123.02 -29.77
C ALA A 777 135.25 -121.57 -29.40
N VAL A 778 136.47 -121.13 -29.71
CA VAL A 778 136.90 -119.75 -29.51
C VAL A 778 136.07 -118.79 -30.38
N LYS A 779 135.85 -119.09 -31.66
CA LYS A 779 134.99 -118.29 -32.56
C LYS A 779 133.55 -118.20 -32.05
N ALA A 780 132.97 -119.32 -31.62
CA ALA A 780 131.62 -119.40 -31.08
C ALA A 780 131.47 -118.53 -29.83
N LYS A 781 132.38 -118.63 -28.86
CA LYS A 781 132.38 -117.77 -27.67
C LYS A 781 132.61 -116.30 -28.02
N SER A 782 133.47 -115.99 -28.99
CA SER A 782 133.64 -114.63 -29.48
C SER A 782 132.34 -114.09 -30.10
N ALA A 783 131.60 -114.89 -30.86
CA ALA A 783 130.30 -114.51 -31.42
C ALA A 783 129.23 -114.32 -30.32
N ILE A 784 129.17 -115.20 -29.31
CA ILE A 784 128.29 -115.06 -28.14
C ILE A 784 128.62 -113.79 -27.37
N ASN A 785 129.89 -113.54 -27.07
CA ASN A 785 130.32 -112.36 -26.33
C ASN A 785 130.07 -111.05 -27.11
N ALA A 786 130.17 -111.10 -28.45
CA ALA A 786 129.86 -110.00 -29.35
C ALA A 786 128.36 -109.77 -29.57
N ALA A 787 127.49 -110.72 -29.23
CA ALA A 787 126.04 -110.50 -29.27
C ALA A 787 125.64 -109.37 -28.31
N ILE A 788 124.67 -108.55 -28.72
CA ILE A 788 124.24 -107.37 -27.96
C ILE A 788 122.88 -107.55 -27.29
N ASP A 789 122.17 -108.64 -27.60
CA ASP A 789 120.83 -108.95 -27.12
C ASP A 789 120.64 -110.48 -26.94
N LYS A 790 119.52 -110.86 -26.31
CA LYS A 790 119.16 -112.25 -26.05
C LYS A 790 119.10 -113.11 -27.34
N GLN A 791 118.60 -112.55 -28.44
CA GLN A 791 118.47 -113.27 -29.71
C GLN A 791 119.83 -113.55 -30.36
N GLY A 792 120.74 -112.57 -30.37
CA GLY A 792 122.10 -112.73 -30.88
C GLY A 792 122.88 -113.77 -30.08
N VAL A 793 122.70 -113.82 -28.75
CA VAL A 793 123.31 -114.84 -27.89
C VAL A 793 122.80 -116.24 -28.28
N ALA A 794 121.48 -116.42 -28.40
CA ALA A 794 120.89 -117.70 -28.78
C ALA A 794 121.35 -118.15 -30.18
N ASN A 795 121.38 -117.23 -31.17
CA ASN A 795 121.82 -117.52 -32.52
C ASN A 795 123.32 -117.91 -32.56
N ALA A 796 124.17 -117.18 -31.85
CA ALA A 796 125.61 -117.46 -31.78
C ALA A 796 125.91 -118.78 -31.05
N GLN A 797 125.13 -119.14 -30.03
CA GLN A 797 125.20 -120.44 -29.37
C GLN A 797 124.88 -121.58 -30.34
N VAL A 798 123.75 -121.50 -31.06
CA VAL A 798 123.34 -122.54 -32.02
C VAL A 798 124.34 -122.69 -33.16
N ALA A 799 124.77 -121.58 -33.77
CA ALA A 799 125.76 -121.61 -34.85
C ALA A 799 127.13 -122.12 -34.37
N GLY A 800 127.52 -121.77 -33.13
CA GLY A 800 128.77 -122.21 -32.52
C GLY A 800 128.83 -123.71 -32.26
N ILE A 801 127.77 -124.28 -31.68
CA ILE A 801 127.60 -125.74 -31.48
C ILE A 801 127.76 -126.47 -32.82
N GLN A 802 127.06 -126.02 -33.86
CA GLN A 802 127.12 -126.62 -35.20
C GLN A 802 128.53 -126.57 -35.84
N ALA A 803 129.28 -125.47 -35.64
CA ALA A 803 130.63 -125.35 -36.19
C ALA A 803 131.65 -126.26 -35.47
N ILE A 804 131.44 -126.50 -34.18
CA ILE A 804 132.24 -127.38 -33.32
C ILE A 804 132.02 -128.85 -33.70
N ASP A 805 130.76 -129.30 -33.80
CA ASP A 805 130.39 -130.67 -34.21
C ASP A 805 131.01 -131.06 -35.57
N ALA A 806 131.20 -130.10 -36.48
CA ALA A 806 131.69 -130.34 -37.84
C ALA A 806 133.18 -130.73 -37.96
N GLN A 807 133.95 -130.78 -36.86
CA GLN A 807 135.42 -130.92 -36.92
C GLN A 807 135.97 -132.35 -36.85
N HIS A 808 135.14 -133.38 -36.64
CA HIS A 808 135.56 -134.79 -36.50
C HIS A 808 135.46 -135.61 -37.81
N VAL A 809 136.54 -136.28 -38.27
CA VAL A 809 136.61 -137.01 -39.58
C VAL A 809 137.62 -138.23 -39.59
N PRO A 810 137.29 -139.50 -39.99
CA PRO A 810 138.14 -140.73 -39.80
C PRO A 810 139.08 -141.26 -40.95
N GLY A 811 139.90 -142.34 -40.76
CA GLY A 811 140.97 -142.93 -41.65
C GLY A 811 140.95 -144.46 -42.01
N LYS A 812 141.93 -145.07 -42.78
CA LYS A 812 141.67 -146.32 -43.62
C LYS A 812 142.82 -147.30 -44.09
N PRO A 813 142.60 -148.64 -44.16
CA PRO A 813 143.35 -149.66 -44.96
C PRO A 813 142.49 -150.43 -46.03
N SER A 814 142.97 -151.54 -46.62
CA SER A 814 142.54 -152.07 -47.93
C SER A 814 142.33 -153.60 -47.99
N ALA A 815 141.48 -154.26 -48.83
CA ALA A 815 140.25 -153.91 -49.60
C ALA A 815 139.72 -155.15 -50.38
N LYS A 816 138.41 -155.26 -50.69
CA LYS A 816 137.76 -155.86 -51.92
C LYS A 816 136.21 -156.01 -51.81
N VAL A 817 135.45 -155.09 -52.47
CA VAL A 817 134.23 -155.25 -53.33
C VAL A 817 133.17 -156.34 -52.96
N PRO A 818 131.83 -156.05 -52.85
CA PRO A 818 131.01 -155.33 -53.87
C PRO A 818 129.93 -154.30 -53.41
N GLU A 819 129.33 -153.67 -54.44
CA GLU A 819 128.11 -152.83 -54.55
C GLU A 819 126.80 -153.57 -54.11
N PRO A 820 125.54 -153.00 -54.14
CA PRO A 820 125.07 -151.82 -54.92
C PRO A 820 123.93 -150.91 -54.37
N VAL A 821 123.68 -149.83 -55.14
CA VAL A 821 122.44 -149.06 -55.45
C VAL A 821 121.35 -148.76 -54.39
N THR A 822 121.07 -147.45 -54.18
CA THR A 822 119.83 -146.62 -54.45
C THR A 822 118.42 -147.31 -54.45
N PRO A 823 117.23 -146.64 -54.58
CA PRO A 823 116.93 -145.22 -54.94
C PRO A 823 115.62 -144.54 -54.38
N VAL A 824 115.44 -143.23 -54.66
CA VAL A 824 114.16 -142.38 -54.68
C VAL A 824 113.15 -142.49 -53.48
N ILE A 825 112.05 -141.74 -53.29
CA ILE A 825 111.34 -140.69 -54.06
C ILE A 825 110.75 -139.59 -53.11
N LYS A 826 110.60 -138.36 -53.64
CA LYS A 826 109.58 -137.31 -53.35
C LYS A 826 108.12 -137.87 -53.58
N PRO A 827 106.98 -137.13 -53.50
CA PRO A 827 106.75 -135.70 -53.14
C PRO A 827 105.44 -135.43 -52.32
N THR A 828 105.02 -134.15 -52.25
CA THR A 828 103.60 -133.64 -52.28
C THR A 828 102.62 -134.01 -51.13
N SER A 829 101.54 -133.28 -50.83
CA SER A 829 101.10 -131.85 -50.96
C SER A 829 99.69 -131.71 -50.31
N THR A 830 99.03 -130.53 -50.38
CA THR A 830 97.60 -130.25 -50.01
C THR A 830 97.28 -130.28 -48.48
N LYS A 831 96.64 -129.29 -47.82
CA LYS A 831 95.35 -128.56 -47.99
C LYS A 831 94.14 -129.51 -48.10
N PRO A 832 92.90 -129.21 -47.64
CA PRO A 832 92.36 -128.13 -46.79
C PRO A 832 91.42 -128.64 -45.63
N ALA A 833 90.59 -127.71 -45.09
CA ALA A 833 89.28 -127.89 -44.44
C ALA A 833 89.25 -128.01 -42.89
N ALA A 834 88.25 -127.49 -42.15
CA ALA A 834 87.00 -126.83 -42.54
C ALA A 834 86.51 -125.72 -41.55
N LEU A 835 85.64 -124.84 -42.05
CA LEU A 835 84.65 -124.01 -41.30
C LEU A 835 83.48 -124.91 -40.80
N PRO A 836 82.63 -124.49 -39.82
CA PRO A 836 81.56 -123.47 -39.97
C PRO A 836 81.64 -122.34 -38.92
N GLN A 837 81.36 -121.06 -39.23
CA GLN A 837 80.09 -120.40 -39.58
C GLN A 837 79.02 -120.33 -38.46
N THR A 838 78.67 -119.11 -38.07
CA THR A 838 77.32 -118.45 -38.06
C THR A 838 77.39 -117.18 -37.18
N ALA A 839 76.63 -116.09 -37.36
CA ALA A 839 75.90 -115.59 -38.52
C ALA A 839 75.65 -114.06 -38.42
N LYS A 840 75.76 -113.36 -39.54
CA LYS A 840 74.78 -112.40 -40.14
C LYS A 840 74.29 -111.09 -39.43
N LEU A 841 74.42 -110.01 -40.23
CA LEU A 841 73.47 -108.88 -40.50
C LEU A 841 73.34 -107.79 -39.41
N THR A 842 73.07 -106.50 -39.66
CA THR A 842 72.95 -105.61 -40.87
C THR A 842 73.18 -104.15 -40.39
N SER A 843 73.72 -103.19 -41.18
CA SER A 843 73.03 -102.32 -42.18
C SER A 843 71.79 -101.57 -41.60
N ASP A 844 71.46 -100.31 -41.90
CA ASP A 844 71.93 -99.25 -42.84
C ASP A 844 71.59 -97.87 -42.20
N ASN A 845 72.39 -96.79 -42.29
CA ASN A 845 72.61 -95.85 -43.41
C ASN A 845 71.48 -94.81 -43.68
N THR A 846 71.85 -93.52 -43.80
CA THR A 846 71.05 -92.33 -44.21
C THR A 846 69.82 -91.93 -43.37
N GLY A 847 69.38 -90.66 -43.29
CA GLY A 847 69.98 -89.40 -43.76
C GLY A 847 68.95 -88.24 -43.87
N LYS A 848 69.44 -87.00 -43.74
CA LYS A 848 68.87 -85.70 -44.21
C LYS A 848 67.56 -85.10 -43.64
N GLU A 849 67.75 -83.92 -43.02
CA GLU A 849 67.23 -82.59 -43.40
C GLU A 849 65.71 -82.27 -43.54
N ALA A 850 65.39 -81.06 -43.04
CA ALA A 850 64.48 -80.05 -43.60
C ALA A 850 62.97 -80.03 -43.25
N ALA A 851 62.65 -79.14 -42.30
CA ALA A 851 61.98 -77.84 -42.58
C ALA A 851 60.44 -77.70 -42.69
N VAL A 852 59.97 -76.69 -41.93
CA VAL A 852 58.92 -75.68 -42.23
C VAL A 852 57.46 -75.95 -41.86
N LEU A 853 56.88 -74.88 -41.29
CA LEU A 853 55.49 -74.68 -40.88
C LEU A 853 54.48 -74.74 -42.04
N ALA A 854 53.23 -75.12 -41.73
CA ALA A 854 52.06 -74.42 -42.22
C ALA A 854 50.84 -74.60 -41.28
N SER A 855 50.10 -73.51 -41.07
CA SER A 855 48.79 -73.47 -40.40
C SER A 855 47.69 -74.14 -41.25
N VAL A 856 46.51 -74.44 -40.68
CA VAL A 856 45.16 -74.19 -41.29
C VAL A 856 43.98 -74.64 -40.39
N LEU A 857 43.11 -73.66 -40.10
CA LEU A 857 41.64 -73.63 -39.89
C LEU A 857 40.78 -74.73 -39.18
N MET A 858 39.65 -74.19 -38.67
CA MET A 858 38.28 -74.72 -38.60
C MET A 858 37.88 -75.69 -37.48
N THR A 859 36.91 -75.27 -36.67
CA THR A 859 35.51 -75.63 -36.93
C THR A 859 34.52 -74.61 -36.34
N ALA A 860 33.28 -74.60 -36.81
CA ALA A 860 32.21 -73.70 -36.38
C ALA A 860 30.94 -74.49 -36.05
N GLY A 861 30.00 -73.89 -35.31
CA GLY A 861 28.59 -74.06 -35.67
C GLY A 861 27.53 -74.25 -34.57
N LEU A 862 26.55 -73.32 -34.58
CA LEU A 862 25.15 -73.45 -34.12
C LEU A 862 24.92 -73.56 -32.58
N PHE A 863 23.78 -73.17 -31.99
CA PHE A 863 22.40 -73.05 -32.51
C PHE A 863 21.62 -71.80 -31.97
N LEU A 864 20.47 -71.53 -32.64
CA LEU A 864 19.43 -70.48 -32.51
C LEU A 864 18.98 -70.05 -31.08
N GLY A 865 18.29 -68.92 -30.87
CA GLY A 865 17.84 -67.87 -31.82
C GLY A 865 16.67 -66.99 -31.32
N ALA A 866 15.93 -66.38 -32.26
CA ALA A 866 14.66 -65.62 -32.14
C ALA A 866 14.67 -64.18 -31.52
N LYS A 867 14.37 -63.20 -32.39
CA LYS A 867 13.82 -61.85 -32.10
C LYS A 867 12.30 -61.85 -32.41
N PRO A 868 11.49 -60.94 -31.84
CA PRO A 868 11.10 -59.76 -32.64
C PRO A 868 10.94 -58.43 -31.85
N LYS A 869 10.71 -57.34 -32.62
CA LYS A 869 10.37 -55.96 -32.21
C LYS A 869 9.14 -55.93 -31.26
N LYS A 870 8.85 -54.87 -30.47
CA LYS A 870 8.63 -53.44 -30.85
C LYS A 870 8.23 -52.62 -29.60
N ARG A 871 8.25 -51.26 -29.70
CA ARG A 871 7.58 -50.26 -28.80
C ARG A 871 8.16 -50.12 -27.38
N GLU A 872 8.02 -49.03 -26.63
CA GLU A 872 7.75 -47.56 -26.73
C GLU A 872 7.82 -47.08 -25.23
N ASP A 873 7.75 -45.77 -24.97
CA ASP A 873 7.68 -45.11 -23.64
C ASP A 873 9.00 -45.15 -22.81
N GLU A 874 9.61 -44.04 -22.38
CA GLU A 874 9.19 -42.91 -21.49
C GLU A 874 9.13 -43.26 -19.99
N GLU A 875 10.27 -43.09 -19.29
CA GLU A 875 10.46 -42.17 -18.14
C GLU A 875 11.95 -41.89 -17.90
#